data_AF-A0A1I2H6W8-F1
#
_entry.id   AF-A0A1I2H6W8-F1
#
_cell.length_a   1.000
_cell.length_b   1.000
_cell.length_c   1.000
_cell.angle_alpha   90.00
_cell.angle_beta   90.00
_cell.angle_gamma   90.00
#
_symmetry.space_group_name_H-M   'P 1'
#
loop_
_entity.id
_entity.type
_entity.pdbx_description
1 polymer ?
#
loop_
_entity_poly.entity_id
_entity_poly.type
_entity_poly.pdbx_seq_one_letter_code
_entity_poly.pdbx_strand_id
1 'polypeptide(L)'
;MSKLHNSKVRQTGSLGKKIAVVVIGGTLLAQPVSSAISFDWNPLQVGTAAAATAQPSLKLLQQSYVTAGAQRMDYLWTTTRSGKAAKANIHVIEVDLSNPYVSLDVMSGKNDTIGKLNTVMNMTKENGAVAGINADVFITTTEGSPMGAQVTSGTLMTSPMQIKGMYAFAVTKDRKPTIDSFTFDGTVMSADGSSFVLTGLNQSAYMPEGGTSNYSHANALFIYNSAWGGAERPKNSSATPTEALVVGGVVQQISEGKPLTGAIPADGYILRGHGTAAKFIVEHLQVGQAVTSDYSLVSATTGQKVDPSSFEMLVGGHTILVNNGAAASFSRDITGVSGSSYVSRSAVGYSKDGTKVYLITSEDYGDSTGLNLKELQQVMVKLGVYKGINLDGGGSTTMIDRPLGETAVRLAHSTQYETTQRSVANGIGVFTTAPQGNLKGIAISGSNVLFVGQKASFSVKGYDTYYNPYTVDGSNAAWSGSAAGIGTFNGNTFTAAKPGSTKITVKSGSVTATYPVEVIGKDQIAELKLDTAAGALSNGATVSIPVKVTLKNGKTYKLSGDSLKWEFTGFTATASGDTLTVNSVNQGATTGYAIGRYDGYPTMIPFTQGGSEKTLENFENVNYGINSQVTPAATTTGSVKLVTDIPGQTSGKALQISYDFSAGTGTKAVYAQFNGTSGKSVEGSPVSMTMDVYGDKSLNWLRAEFIDANGTAHLVDLAKQLDWTGWKSVKADLSGKGMAYPVKLKRVYVVTTPDGQDERAATGTVGLDNIKLQYAATATTPTKGHIEMTIGKKSAVSNGKTIAMEVAPFETGGTTYVPIRFVTDAMGVTLKWDNKLNRVTVLNGSKMLEMVIGKKEIIINGALSETEVAPIIKNGRTLIPIRLFSEKLGLKVTYDSKTKKIAID
;
A
#
# COMPACT_ATOMS: atom_id res chain seq x y z
N MET A 1 52.60 -29.41 41.06
CA MET A 1 52.94 -29.73 39.66
C MET A 1 53.26 -31.22 39.57
N SER A 2 52.65 -32.00 38.66
CA SER A 2 53.05 -33.39 38.39
C SER A 2 52.47 -33.93 37.07
N LYS A 3 53.36 -34.36 36.17
CA LYS A 3 53.27 -35.51 35.23
C LYS A 3 52.08 -35.73 34.24
N LEU A 4 52.46 -35.74 32.96
CA LEU A 4 52.40 -36.85 31.96
C LEU A 4 51.30 -36.94 30.86
N HIS A 5 51.76 -37.42 29.67
CA HIS A 5 51.03 -37.97 28.50
C HIS A 5 50.10 -37.01 27.71
N ASN A 6 49.98 -37.03 26.36
CA ASN A 6 50.70 -37.65 25.20
C ASN A 6 50.35 -36.80 23.92
N SER A 7 50.65 -37.01 22.61
CA SER A 7 51.11 -38.14 21.77
C SER A 7 52.01 -37.67 20.58
N LYS A 8 51.78 -38.12 19.32
CA LYS A 8 52.53 -37.87 18.05
C LYS A 8 51.53 -37.78 16.85
N VAL A 9 51.77 -37.23 15.63
CA VAL A 9 52.97 -36.95 14.78
C VAL A 9 53.42 -38.20 13.97
N ARG A 10 53.76 -38.21 12.65
CA ARG A 10 54.41 -37.19 11.78
C ARG A 10 53.77 -36.90 10.37
N GLN A 11 54.35 -37.37 9.25
CA GLN A 11 54.19 -36.84 7.86
C GLN A 11 54.46 -37.90 6.74
N THR A 12 53.97 -37.62 5.50
CA THR A 12 54.54 -37.90 4.14
C THR A 12 55.03 -39.30 3.68
N GLY A 13 54.33 -39.88 2.68
CA GLY A 13 54.72 -39.86 1.24
C GLY A 13 55.80 -40.81 0.65
N SER A 14 55.39 -41.81 -0.15
CA SER A 14 56.14 -42.53 -1.23
C SER A 14 55.25 -43.65 -1.85
N LEU A 15 55.58 -44.42 -2.92
CA LEU A 15 55.72 -44.10 -4.36
C LEU A 15 55.73 -45.43 -5.19
N GLY A 16 54.84 -45.60 -6.19
CA GLY A 16 54.88 -46.69 -7.20
C GLY A 16 54.25 -48.06 -6.81
N LYS A 17 54.13 -49.09 -7.68
CA LYS A 17 54.12 -49.16 -9.18
C LYS A 17 53.76 -50.61 -9.66
N LYS A 18 52.91 -50.78 -10.68
CA LYS A 18 52.73 -51.94 -11.64
C LYS A 18 51.49 -51.61 -12.53
N ILE A 19 51.42 -51.65 -13.88
CA ILE A 19 51.99 -52.49 -14.98
C ILE A 19 51.29 -53.86 -15.08
N ALA A 20 50.70 -54.32 -16.20
CA ALA A 20 50.25 -53.71 -17.49
C ALA A 20 49.26 -54.69 -18.19
N VAL A 21 48.47 -54.30 -19.22
CA VAL A 21 48.58 -54.67 -20.67
C VAL A 21 47.21 -54.25 -21.29
N VAL A 22 47.04 -53.35 -22.30
CA VAL A 22 47.42 -53.33 -23.75
C VAL A 22 46.61 -54.38 -24.56
N VAL A 23 45.76 -54.01 -25.53
CA VAL A 23 46.05 -53.77 -26.98
C VAL A 23 44.97 -52.84 -27.61
N ILE A 24 45.28 -52.20 -28.75
CA ILE A 24 44.41 -51.27 -29.51
C ILE A 24 43.83 -51.93 -30.78
N GLY A 25 42.57 -51.60 -31.12
CA GLY A 25 41.95 -51.81 -32.43
C GLY A 25 40.44 -51.48 -32.41
N GLY A 26 39.78 -51.07 -33.49
CA GLY A 26 40.34 -50.74 -34.81
C GLY A 26 39.30 -50.73 -35.95
N THR A 27 38.68 -49.57 -36.23
CA THR A 27 38.03 -49.19 -37.51
C THR A 27 36.69 -49.82 -37.96
N LEU A 28 35.92 -48.97 -38.68
CA LEU A 28 34.95 -49.23 -39.78
C LEU A 28 33.47 -49.68 -39.52
N LEU A 29 32.59 -48.73 -39.88
CA LEU A 29 31.40 -48.84 -40.76
C LEU A 29 30.01 -49.29 -40.26
N ALA A 30 29.04 -48.69 -40.98
CA ALA A 30 27.64 -49.08 -41.23
C ALA A 30 26.61 -49.05 -40.08
N GLN A 31 25.62 -48.17 -40.24
CA GLN A 31 24.23 -48.47 -39.83
C GLN A 31 23.68 -49.60 -40.71
N PRO A 32 22.63 -50.30 -40.26
CA PRO A 32 21.32 -49.91 -40.80
C PRO A 32 20.22 -49.78 -39.75
N VAL A 33 19.14 -49.10 -40.13
CA VAL A 33 17.90 -48.98 -39.36
C VAL A 33 16.94 -50.11 -39.76
N SER A 34 16.57 -50.99 -38.83
CA SER A 34 15.34 -51.80 -38.96
C SER A 34 14.84 -52.30 -37.61
N SER A 35 13.59 -51.99 -37.30
CA SER A 35 12.83 -52.38 -36.12
C SER A 35 12.61 -53.89 -35.95
N ALA A 36 12.72 -54.40 -34.73
CA ALA A 36 11.89 -55.50 -34.22
C ALA A 36 11.76 -55.43 -32.69
N ILE A 37 10.54 -55.67 -32.19
CA ILE A 37 10.16 -55.60 -30.77
C ILE A 37 10.43 -56.92 -30.05
N SER A 38 11.02 -56.86 -28.86
CA SER A 38 10.80 -57.83 -27.78
C SER A 38 11.04 -57.17 -26.41
N PHE A 39 10.41 -57.72 -25.38
CA PHE A 39 10.38 -57.15 -24.03
C PHE A 39 11.65 -57.46 -23.24
N ASP A 40 12.05 -56.54 -22.35
CA ASP A 40 12.76 -56.94 -21.13
C ASP A 40 12.36 -56.05 -19.94
N TRP A 41 12.48 -56.58 -18.72
CA TRP A 41 12.04 -55.90 -17.49
C TRP A 41 13.13 -55.01 -16.90
N ASN A 42 12.77 -53.79 -16.50
CA ASN A 42 13.61 -52.97 -15.63
C ASN A 42 12.71 -52.28 -14.58
N PRO A 43 13.12 -52.15 -13.31
CA PRO A 43 12.23 -51.71 -12.25
C PRO A 43 11.92 -50.21 -12.36
N LEU A 44 10.78 -49.81 -11.80
CA LEU A 44 10.35 -48.41 -11.71
C LEU A 44 11.35 -47.58 -10.88
N GLN A 45 12.33 -46.98 -11.55
CA GLN A 45 12.91 -45.74 -11.04
C GLN A 45 11.82 -44.69 -11.04
N VAL A 46 11.32 -44.37 -9.85
CA VAL A 46 10.50 -43.17 -9.62
C VAL A 46 11.43 -41.97 -9.77
N GLY A 47 11.65 -41.58 -11.03
CA GLY A 47 12.34 -40.34 -11.35
C GLY A 47 11.57 -39.19 -10.73
N THR A 48 12.16 -38.58 -9.70
CA THR A 48 11.62 -37.36 -9.09
C THR A 48 11.67 -36.25 -10.13
N ALA A 49 10.53 -36.04 -10.80
CA ALA A 49 10.36 -34.95 -11.75
C ALA A 49 10.57 -33.62 -11.02
N ALA A 50 11.79 -33.10 -11.09
CA ALA A 50 12.14 -31.80 -10.55
C ALA A 50 11.23 -30.77 -11.22
N ALA A 51 10.32 -30.17 -10.45
CA ALA A 51 9.31 -29.26 -10.97
C ALA A 51 10.02 -28.09 -11.65
N ALA A 52 9.95 -28.05 -12.99
CA ALA A 52 10.62 -27.04 -13.79
C ALA A 52 10.13 -25.66 -13.36
N THR A 53 11.02 -24.87 -12.76
CA THR A 53 10.68 -23.54 -12.25
C THR A 53 10.28 -22.64 -13.41
N ALA A 54 9.03 -22.18 -13.40
CA ALA A 54 8.47 -21.37 -14.46
C ALA A 54 9.32 -20.10 -14.64
N GLN A 55 9.86 -19.92 -15.85
CA GLN A 55 10.77 -18.83 -16.16
C GLN A 55 10.07 -17.47 -16.05
N PRO A 56 10.74 -16.42 -15.55
CA PRO A 56 10.10 -15.13 -15.36
C PRO A 56 9.59 -14.53 -16.66
N SER A 57 8.32 -14.10 -16.67
CA SER A 57 7.61 -13.59 -17.83
C SER A 57 7.13 -12.15 -17.59
N LEU A 58 7.14 -11.34 -18.65
CA LEU A 58 6.65 -9.97 -18.66
C LEU A 58 5.63 -9.87 -19.80
N LYS A 59 4.35 -9.64 -19.47
CA LYS A 59 3.24 -9.67 -20.43
C LYS A 59 2.56 -8.30 -20.49
N LEU A 60 2.53 -7.68 -21.66
CA LEU A 60 1.75 -6.46 -21.91
C LEU A 60 0.25 -6.74 -21.67
N LEU A 61 -0.40 -5.86 -20.90
CA LEU A 61 -1.84 -5.89 -20.61
C LEU A 61 -2.58 -4.80 -21.38
N GLN A 62 -2.05 -3.58 -21.36
CA GLN A 62 -2.66 -2.38 -21.93
C GLN A 62 -1.59 -1.40 -22.42
N GLN A 63 -1.93 -0.59 -23.41
CA GLN A 63 -1.14 0.54 -23.88
C GLN A 63 -2.05 1.72 -24.22
N SER A 64 -1.58 2.96 -24.02
CA SER A 64 -2.30 4.20 -24.35
C SER A 64 -1.32 5.34 -24.61
N TYR A 65 -1.61 6.20 -25.56
CA TYR A 65 -0.86 7.46 -25.73
C TYR A 65 -1.15 8.45 -24.58
N VAL A 66 -0.16 9.29 -24.30
CA VAL A 66 -0.23 10.48 -23.42
C VAL A 66 -0.14 11.76 -24.27
N THR A 67 0.71 11.72 -25.31
CA THR A 67 0.91 12.74 -26.34
C THR A 67 1.66 12.12 -27.53
N ALA A 68 1.89 12.87 -28.61
CA ALA A 68 2.80 12.50 -29.67
C ALA A 68 4.22 12.35 -29.12
N GLY A 69 4.79 11.15 -29.26
CA GLY A 69 6.10 10.81 -28.71
C GLY A 69 6.10 10.27 -27.28
N ALA A 70 4.95 10.11 -26.60
CA ALA A 70 4.90 9.40 -25.32
C ALA A 70 3.68 8.48 -25.18
N GLN A 71 3.92 7.24 -24.77
CA GLN A 71 2.90 6.25 -24.50
C GLN A 71 3.12 5.54 -23.17
N ARG A 72 2.02 5.31 -22.43
CA ARG A 72 1.96 4.43 -21.27
C ARG A 72 1.74 2.99 -21.72
N MET A 73 2.44 2.06 -21.07
CA MET A 73 2.34 0.63 -21.28
C MET A 73 2.29 -0.08 -19.91
N ASP A 74 1.26 -0.89 -19.68
CA ASP A 74 1.01 -1.61 -18.43
C ASP A 74 1.28 -3.10 -18.63
N TYR A 75 2.14 -3.70 -17.81
CA TYR A 75 2.55 -5.10 -17.91
C TYR A 75 2.30 -5.87 -16.61
N LEU A 76 2.07 -7.18 -16.74
CA LEU A 76 2.15 -8.13 -15.64
C LEU A 76 3.52 -8.84 -15.68
N TRP A 77 4.29 -8.68 -14.61
CA TRP A 77 5.43 -9.53 -14.27
C TRP A 77 4.93 -10.78 -13.55
N THR A 78 5.44 -11.96 -13.92
CA THR A 78 5.17 -13.24 -13.26
C THR A 78 6.46 -14.03 -13.06
N THR A 79 6.70 -14.52 -11.85
CA THR A 79 7.95 -15.20 -11.47
C THR A 79 7.71 -16.27 -10.41
N THR A 80 8.74 -17.07 -10.08
CA THR A 80 8.69 -18.08 -9.02
C THR A 80 9.64 -17.71 -7.88
N ARG A 81 9.11 -17.36 -6.69
CA ARG A 81 9.88 -17.05 -5.48
C ARG A 81 9.78 -18.22 -4.50
N SER A 82 10.90 -18.89 -4.22
CA SER A 82 10.97 -20.04 -3.29
C SER A 82 9.90 -21.12 -3.53
N GLY A 83 9.69 -21.48 -4.81
CA GLY A 83 8.69 -22.47 -5.23
C GLY A 83 7.24 -21.99 -5.27
N LYS A 84 6.95 -20.74 -4.88
CA LYS A 84 5.62 -20.13 -4.99
C LYS A 84 5.56 -19.17 -6.18
N ALA A 85 4.43 -19.15 -6.88
CA ALA A 85 4.17 -18.13 -7.90
C ALA A 85 4.07 -16.75 -7.24
N ALA A 86 4.70 -15.75 -7.85
CA ALA A 86 4.64 -14.35 -7.46
C ALA A 86 4.41 -13.48 -8.71
N LYS A 87 3.85 -12.29 -8.52
CA LYS A 87 3.54 -11.36 -9.61
C LYS A 87 3.70 -9.91 -9.18
N ALA A 88 3.95 -9.04 -10.15
CA ALA A 88 3.92 -7.60 -9.94
C ALA A 88 3.32 -6.87 -11.15
N ASN A 89 2.61 -5.78 -10.91
CA ASN A 89 2.19 -4.86 -11.96
C ASN A 89 3.35 -3.88 -12.24
N ILE A 90 3.70 -3.72 -13.51
CA ILE A 90 4.76 -2.84 -13.98
C ILE A 90 4.12 -1.79 -14.89
N HIS A 91 4.47 -0.53 -14.70
CA HIS A 91 4.00 0.58 -15.52
C HIS A 91 5.20 1.25 -16.17
N VAL A 92 5.07 1.57 -17.46
CA VAL A 92 6.16 2.16 -18.24
C VAL A 92 5.60 3.34 -19.02
N ILE A 93 6.23 4.49 -18.96
CA ILE A 93 6.07 5.55 -19.96
C ILE A 93 7.26 5.41 -20.91
N GLU A 94 6.99 4.99 -22.14
CA GLU A 94 7.96 4.99 -23.23
C GLU A 94 7.90 6.36 -23.92
N VAL A 95 9.05 7.04 -23.98
CA VAL A 95 9.22 8.36 -24.60
C VAL A 95 10.15 8.24 -25.80
N ASP A 96 9.67 8.62 -26.97
CA ASP A 96 10.37 8.58 -28.25
C ASP A 96 11.01 9.94 -28.55
N LEU A 97 12.31 10.04 -28.28
CA LEU A 97 13.13 11.23 -28.51
C LEU A 97 13.39 11.50 -29.99
N SER A 98 12.98 10.63 -30.93
CA SER A 98 12.96 10.99 -32.35
C SER A 98 11.79 11.94 -32.70
N ASN A 99 10.72 11.93 -31.89
CA ASN A 99 9.56 12.80 -32.09
C ASN A 99 9.88 14.23 -31.62
N PRO A 100 9.74 15.27 -32.46
CA PRO A 100 10.11 16.66 -32.09
C PRO A 100 9.17 17.32 -31.07
N TYR A 101 8.02 16.69 -30.75
CA TYR A 101 6.99 17.28 -29.90
C TYR A 101 6.99 16.79 -28.44
N VAL A 102 7.98 16.00 -28.04
CA VAL A 102 8.12 15.48 -26.66
C VAL A 102 9.48 15.88 -26.06
N SER A 103 9.50 16.14 -24.76
CA SER A 103 10.66 16.65 -24.03
C SER A 103 10.71 16.03 -22.63
N LEU A 104 11.90 16.00 -22.01
CA LEU A 104 12.13 15.50 -20.67
C LEU A 104 12.90 16.54 -19.85
N ASP A 105 12.36 16.93 -18.70
CA ASP A 105 13.05 17.81 -17.74
C ASP A 105 12.84 17.34 -16.29
N VAL A 106 13.73 17.77 -15.38
CA VAL A 106 13.64 17.46 -13.96
C VAL A 106 12.73 18.47 -13.28
N MET A 107 11.61 17.96 -12.78
CA MET A 107 10.70 18.70 -11.93
C MET A 107 11.28 18.69 -10.50
N SER A 108 11.72 19.84 -9.99
CA SER A 108 12.19 19.94 -8.60
C SER A 108 11.02 20.02 -7.60
N GLY A 109 11.37 20.02 -6.31
CA GLY A 109 10.48 20.33 -5.20
C GLY A 109 9.84 21.73 -5.26
N LYS A 110 9.09 22.09 -4.21
CA LYS A 110 8.13 23.22 -4.20
C LYS A 110 8.74 24.53 -4.73
N ASN A 111 8.05 25.15 -5.68
CA ASN A 111 8.46 26.37 -6.39
C ASN A 111 9.78 26.22 -7.19
N ASP A 112 10.01 25.03 -7.74
CA ASP A 112 11.26 24.61 -8.40
C ASP A 112 12.51 24.78 -7.52
N THR A 113 12.47 24.22 -6.30
CA THR A 113 13.59 24.32 -5.33
C THR A 113 14.04 22.99 -4.74
N ILE A 114 15.33 22.92 -4.44
CA ILE A 114 16.08 21.73 -4.05
C ILE A 114 15.93 21.39 -2.55
N GLY A 115 15.68 22.39 -1.69
CA GLY A 115 15.51 22.21 -0.24
C GLY A 115 14.06 22.09 0.25
N LYS A 116 13.09 21.69 -0.61
CA LYS A 116 11.65 21.63 -0.27
C LYS A 116 10.89 20.51 -0.98
N LEU A 117 10.77 19.34 -0.33
CA LEU A 117 10.03 18.18 -0.85
C LEU A 117 8.61 18.51 -1.38
N ASN A 118 8.20 17.88 -2.48
CA ASN A 118 6.85 17.97 -3.06
C ASN A 118 6.37 16.61 -3.60
N THR A 119 5.05 16.43 -3.79
CA THR A 119 4.52 15.18 -4.39
C THR A 119 4.70 15.22 -5.91
N VAL A 120 4.89 14.07 -6.57
CA VAL A 120 5.06 14.03 -8.04
C VAL A 120 3.82 14.59 -8.75
N MET A 121 2.61 14.34 -8.24
CA MET A 121 1.37 14.96 -8.70
C MET A 121 1.43 16.49 -8.74
N ASN A 122 1.97 17.12 -7.68
CA ASN A 122 2.11 18.57 -7.61
C ASN A 122 3.21 19.06 -8.56
N MET A 123 4.39 18.42 -8.55
CA MET A 123 5.50 18.75 -9.44
C MET A 123 5.10 18.71 -10.93
N THR A 124 4.34 17.68 -11.35
CA THR A 124 3.80 17.57 -12.71
C THR A 124 2.84 18.72 -13.04
N LYS A 125 1.99 19.15 -12.10
CA LYS A 125 1.06 20.28 -12.30
C LYS A 125 1.76 21.64 -12.32
N GLU A 126 2.68 21.87 -11.38
CA GLU A 126 3.44 23.12 -11.22
C GLU A 126 4.29 23.41 -12.46
N ASN A 127 4.86 22.38 -13.10
CA ASN A 127 5.66 22.51 -14.31
C ASN A 127 4.86 22.36 -15.62
N GLY A 128 3.59 21.95 -15.57
CA GLY A 128 2.76 21.73 -16.78
C GLY A 128 3.11 20.47 -17.58
N ALA A 129 3.79 19.50 -16.97
CA ALA A 129 4.10 18.22 -17.60
C ALA A 129 2.84 17.36 -17.84
N VAL A 130 2.86 16.51 -18.88
CA VAL A 130 1.74 15.61 -19.24
C VAL A 130 1.88 14.21 -18.64
N ALA A 131 3.06 13.86 -18.11
CA ALA A 131 3.28 12.68 -17.28
C ALA A 131 4.56 12.86 -16.44
N GLY A 132 4.85 11.95 -15.52
CA GLY A 132 6.14 11.92 -14.81
C GLY A 132 6.27 10.82 -13.77
N ILE A 133 7.48 10.64 -13.24
CA ILE A 133 7.79 9.71 -12.14
C ILE A 133 8.67 10.39 -11.07
N ASN A 134 8.74 9.83 -9.86
CA ASN A 134 9.77 10.22 -8.88
C ASN A 134 11.18 9.83 -9.38
N ALA A 135 12.21 10.58 -8.96
CA ALA A 135 13.57 10.38 -9.43
C ALA A 135 14.59 10.06 -8.32
N ASP A 136 15.34 11.04 -7.83
CA ASP A 136 16.56 10.76 -7.07
C ASP A 136 16.30 10.32 -5.62
N VAL A 137 17.26 9.60 -5.04
CA VAL A 137 17.32 9.35 -3.60
C VAL A 137 17.76 10.62 -2.86
N PHE A 138 17.23 10.85 -1.67
CA PHE A 138 17.29 12.15 -1.01
C PHE A 138 17.46 12.06 0.52
N ILE A 139 17.89 13.17 1.14
CA ILE A 139 18.16 13.27 2.58
C ILE A 139 16.84 13.37 3.37
N THR A 140 16.25 12.22 3.67
CA THR A 140 14.98 12.06 4.42
C THR A 140 15.00 12.55 5.88
N THR A 141 16.15 13.03 6.38
CA THR A 141 16.35 13.43 7.78
C THR A 141 16.42 14.94 8.04
N THR A 142 16.57 15.78 7.00
CA THR A 142 16.63 17.25 7.13
C THR A 142 15.79 17.96 6.06
N GLU A 143 16.38 18.75 5.16
CA GLU A 143 15.67 19.60 4.18
C GLU A 143 15.15 18.82 2.96
N GLY A 144 15.59 17.57 2.78
CA GLY A 144 15.11 16.71 1.70
C GLY A 144 15.86 16.89 0.37
N SER A 145 17.08 17.44 0.35
CA SER A 145 17.82 17.58 -0.91
C SER A 145 18.09 16.21 -1.57
N PRO A 146 18.13 16.13 -2.92
CA PRO A 146 18.63 14.97 -3.64
C PRO A 146 20.12 14.71 -3.28
N MET A 147 20.61 13.50 -3.59
CA MET A 147 21.96 13.04 -3.29
C MET A 147 22.87 12.99 -4.52
N GLY A 148 22.31 12.81 -5.71
CA GLY A 148 22.97 12.95 -6.99
C GLY A 148 22.97 14.39 -7.50
N ALA A 149 23.47 14.57 -8.71
CA ALA A 149 23.46 15.86 -9.40
C ALA A 149 22.08 16.15 -10.00
N GLN A 150 21.74 17.43 -10.19
CA GLN A 150 20.54 17.84 -10.93
C GLN A 150 20.85 19.01 -11.86
N VAL A 151 20.44 18.88 -13.12
CA VAL A 151 20.34 19.96 -14.11
C VAL A 151 18.88 20.03 -14.57
N THR A 152 18.25 21.19 -14.39
CA THR A 152 16.88 21.50 -14.88
C THR A 152 16.98 22.58 -15.94
N SER A 153 16.38 22.40 -17.11
CA SER A 153 16.41 23.35 -18.23
C SER A 153 17.83 23.87 -18.58
N GLY A 154 18.85 23.02 -18.45
CA GLY A 154 20.26 23.37 -18.65
C GLY A 154 20.95 24.17 -17.52
N THR A 155 20.28 24.39 -16.38
CA THR A 155 20.85 25.05 -15.19
C THR A 155 21.26 24.02 -14.13
N LEU A 156 22.50 24.09 -13.61
CA LEU A 156 22.94 23.19 -12.52
C LEU A 156 22.28 23.59 -11.20
N MET A 157 21.31 22.78 -10.76
CA MET A 157 20.51 23.04 -9.55
C MET A 157 21.19 22.48 -8.30
N THR A 158 21.92 21.36 -8.38
CA THR A 158 22.70 20.79 -7.28
C THR A 158 23.82 19.87 -7.79
N SER A 159 24.92 19.78 -7.04
CA SER A 159 26.04 18.88 -7.33
C SER A 159 25.81 17.48 -6.76
N PRO A 160 26.50 16.42 -7.23
CA PRO A 160 26.44 15.11 -6.60
C PRO A 160 27.17 15.12 -5.25
N MET A 161 26.63 14.41 -4.25
CA MET A 161 27.28 14.24 -2.96
C MET A 161 28.52 13.33 -3.07
N GLN A 162 29.46 13.44 -2.13
CA GLN A 162 30.69 12.64 -2.06
C GLN A 162 30.41 11.18 -1.61
N ILE A 163 29.68 10.45 -2.46
CA ILE A 163 29.09 9.14 -2.21
C ILE A 163 29.31 8.29 -3.49
N LYS A 164 30.04 7.17 -3.40
CA LYS A 164 30.71 6.54 -4.54
C LYS A 164 29.80 5.62 -5.35
N GLY A 165 29.98 5.58 -6.67
CA GLY A 165 29.20 4.68 -7.54
C GLY A 165 27.72 5.06 -7.69
N MET A 166 27.33 6.29 -7.31
CA MET A 166 26.09 6.92 -7.74
C MET A 166 26.09 7.11 -9.25
N TYR A 167 24.94 6.94 -9.91
CA TYR A 167 24.78 7.20 -11.35
C TYR A 167 23.61 8.15 -11.59
N ALA A 168 23.76 9.05 -12.56
CA ALA A 168 22.70 9.93 -13.03
C ALA A 168 22.21 9.50 -14.43
N PHE A 169 20.98 9.91 -14.76
CA PHE A 169 20.41 9.84 -16.11
C PHE A 169 20.29 11.27 -16.65
N ALA A 170 20.65 11.49 -17.91
CA ALA A 170 20.60 12.78 -18.56
C ALA A 170 20.11 12.70 -20.00
N VAL A 171 19.60 13.81 -20.51
CA VAL A 171 19.28 14.02 -21.93
C VAL A 171 19.99 15.29 -22.37
N THR A 172 20.79 15.21 -23.43
CA THR A 172 21.50 16.36 -24.02
C THR A 172 20.56 17.22 -24.87
N LYS A 173 20.91 18.48 -25.18
CA LYS A 173 20.09 19.33 -26.07
C LYS A 173 20.03 18.85 -27.52
N ASP A 174 20.94 17.98 -27.95
CA ASP A 174 20.82 17.21 -29.20
C ASP A 174 20.03 15.89 -29.03
N ARG A 175 19.28 15.79 -27.92
CA ARG A 175 18.24 14.81 -27.59
C ARG A 175 18.73 13.37 -27.51
N LYS A 176 19.96 13.19 -27.02
CA LYS A 176 20.55 11.86 -26.76
C LYS A 176 20.45 11.53 -25.27
N PRO A 177 19.88 10.37 -24.89
CA PRO A 177 19.89 9.91 -23.51
C PRO A 177 21.27 9.32 -23.16
N THR A 178 21.76 9.64 -21.97
CA THR A 178 23.01 9.11 -21.43
C THR A 178 22.89 8.79 -19.94
N ILE A 179 23.75 7.90 -19.48
CA ILE A 179 23.86 7.47 -18.07
C ILE A 179 25.34 7.41 -17.74
N ASP A 180 25.77 8.16 -16.74
CA ASP A 180 27.15 8.21 -16.26
C ASP A 180 27.18 8.46 -14.74
N SER A 181 28.33 8.26 -14.11
CA SER A 181 28.61 8.81 -12.79
C SER A 181 29.24 10.19 -12.96
N PHE A 182 28.98 11.11 -12.03
CA PHE A 182 29.50 12.47 -12.07
C PHE A 182 30.13 12.83 -10.73
N THR A 183 31.23 13.57 -10.77
CA THR A 183 31.82 14.26 -9.61
C THR A 183 31.65 15.77 -9.75
N PHE A 184 31.95 16.50 -8.69
CA PHE A 184 31.99 17.96 -8.68
C PHE A 184 33.43 18.44 -8.60
N ASP A 185 33.78 19.42 -9.41
CA ASP A 185 35.05 20.16 -9.35
C ASP A 185 34.74 21.66 -9.28
N GLY A 186 35.43 22.40 -8.42
CA GLY A 186 35.23 23.84 -8.30
C GLY A 186 36.16 24.51 -7.28
N THR A 187 36.33 25.82 -7.42
CA THR A 187 37.22 26.65 -6.61
C THR A 187 36.68 28.07 -6.51
N VAL A 188 36.76 28.64 -5.30
CA VAL A 188 36.61 30.08 -5.06
C VAL A 188 37.99 30.73 -5.10
N MET A 189 38.10 31.89 -5.72
CA MET A 189 39.31 32.73 -5.70
C MET A 189 38.95 34.17 -5.28
N SER A 190 39.64 34.67 -4.27
CA SER A 190 39.49 36.02 -3.72
C SER A 190 40.32 37.06 -4.50
N ALA A 191 40.06 38.35 -4.26
CA ALA A 191 40.72 39.46 -4.95
C ALA A 191 42.25 39.57 -4.67
N ASP A 192 42.75 38.92 -3.62
CA ASP A 192 44.18 38.82 -3.30
C ASP A 192 44.89 37.66 -4.03
N GLY A 193 44.15 36.83 -4.79
CA GLY A 193 44.66 35.62 -5.46
C GLY A 193 44.65 34.36 -4.60
N SER A 194 44.24 34.43 -3.34
CA SER A 194 44.05 33.25 -2.49
C SER A 194 42.86 32.42 -2.98
N SER A 195 42.86 31.10 -2.73
CA SER A 195 41.82 30.21 -3.26
C SER A 195 41.47 29.04 -2.34
N PHE A 196 40.25 28.51 -2.50
CA PHE A 196 39.72 27.40 -1.70
C PHE A 196 38.78 26.51 -2.52
N VAL A 197 38.90 25.19 -2.37
CA VAL A 197 38.15 24.19 -3.15
C VAL A 197 36.68 24.12 -2.70
N LEU A 198 35.76 24.17 -3.67
CA LEU A 198 34.33 23.97 -3.44
C LEU A 198 34.01 22.48 -3.28
N THR A 199 33.32 22.13 -2.20
CA THR A 199 32.96 20.75 -1.85
C THR A 199 31.59 20.35 -2.42
N GLY A 200 30.69 21.32 -2.65
CA GLY A 200 29.38 21.09 -3.26
C GLY A 200 28.54 22.37 -3.42
N LEU A 201 27.47 22.24 -4.21
CA LEU A 201 26.45 23.23 -4.54
C LEU A 201 25.08 22.73 -4.07
N ASN A 202 24.34 23.52 -3.29
CA ASN A 202 22.94 23.26 -2.89
C ASN A 202 22.68 21.83 -2.31
N GLN A 203 23.48 21.39 -1.35
CA GLN A 203 23.36 20.08 -0.70
C GLN A 203 22.93 20.19 0.76
N SER A 204 22.03 19.31 1.23
CA SER A 204 21.82 19.05 2.67
C SER A 204 23.07 18.46 3.33
N ALA A 205 23.10 18.39 4.67
CA ALA A 205 24.19 17.72 5.39
C ALA A 205 24.11 16.18 5.24
N TYR A 206 25.25 15.53 4.99
CA TYR A 206 25.36 14.07 4.82
C TYR A 206 26.66 13.51 5.42
N MET A 207 26.78 12.18 5.43
CA MET A 207 28.01 11.46 5.82
C MET A 207 28.80 11.09 4.55
N PRO A 208 30.01 11.63 4.32
CA PRO A 208 30.78 11.38 3.10
C PRO A 208 31.48 10.01 3.10
N GLU A 209 31.52 9.31 1.97
CA GLU A 209 32.07 7.94 1.88
C GLU A 209 33.62 7.91 1.84
N GLY A 210 34.23 7.82 3.03
CA GLY A 210 35.68 7.72 3.21
C GLY A 210 36.40 9.04 3.47
N GLY A 211 35.66 10.06 3.94
CA GLY A 211 36.25 11.28 4.49
C GLY A 211 36.83 11.07 5.90
N THR A 212 37.55 12.07 6.41
CA THR A 212 38.09 12.11 7.79
C THR A 212 37.08 12.64 8.82
N SER A 213 35.87 12.98 8.39
CA SER A 213 34.78 13.52 9.20
C SER A 213 33.49 12.76 8.92
N ASN A 214 32.67 12.57 9.95
CA ASN A 214 31.31 12.02 9.84
C ASN A 214 30.30 13.01 9.22
N TYR A 215 30.72 14.23 8.89
CA TYR A 215 29.86 15.30 8.38
C TYR A 215 30.50 16.00 7.17
N SER A 216 29.73 16.13 6.10
CA SER A 216 30.11 16.72 4.80
C SER A 216 30.62 18.16 4.87
N HIS A 217 30.13 18.96 5.82
CA HIS A 217 30.46 20.39 5.96
C HIS A 217 31.60 20.66 6.97
N ALA A 218 32.34 19.64 7.40
CA ALA A 218 33.51 19.80 8.26
C ALA A 218 34.73 20.27 7.44
N ASN A 219 35.35 21.41 7.82
CA ASN A 219 36.53 21.97 7.13
C ASN A 219 36.34 22.22 5.62
N ALA A 220 35.10 22.48 5.20
CA ALA A 220 34.66 22.46 3.81
C ALA A 220 33.90 23.74 3.42
N LEU A 221 34.03 24.12 2.15
CA LEU A 221 33.37 25.30 1.55
C LEU A 221 32.27 24.84 0.59
N PHE A 222 31.06 25.33 0.78
CA PHE A 222 29.90 25.03 -0.07
C PHE A 222 29.32 26.32 -0.65
N ILE A 223 28.78 26.22 -1.86
CA ILE A 223 28.05 27.31 -2.51
C ILE A 223 26.54 27.02 -2.48
N TYR A 224 25.74 28.05 -2.26
CA TYR A 224 24.27 27.98 -2.33
C TYR A 224 23.74 29.13 -3.17
N ASN A 225 22.84 28.86 -4.10
CA ASN A 225 22.19 29.88 -4.93
C ASN A 225 20.66 29.86 -4.70
N SER A 226 19.93 30.67 -5.47
CA SER A 226 18.46 30.79 -5.39
C SER A 226 17.71 29.44 -5.43
N ALA A 227 18.20 28.44 -6.18
CA ALA A 227 17.58 27.11 -6.30
C ALA A 227 17.55 26.30 -4.98
N TRP A 228 18.32 26.69 -3.95
CA TRP A 228 18.19 26.11 -2.62
C TRP A 228 16.79 26.34 -2.02
N GLY A 229 16.19 27.51 -2.26
CA GLY A 229 14.84 27.88 -1.81
C GLY A 229 14.64 28.09 -0.30
N GLY A 230 15.49 27.55 0.56
CA GLY A 230 15.43 27.71 2.01
C GLY A 230 15.99 29.05 2.50
N ALA A 231 15.39 29.62 3.56
CA ALA A 231 15.87 30.84 4.22
C ALA A 231 17.15 30.62 5.08
N GLU A 232 17.49 29.35 5.33
CA GLU A 232 18.68 28.87 6.02
C GLU A 232 19.33 27.78 5.17
N ARG A 233 20.66 27.77 5.09
CA ARG A 233 21.49 26.65 4.57
C ARG A 233 21.53 25.51 5.63
N PRO A 234 21.87 24.26 5.28
CA PRO A 234 21.36 23.07 6.00
C PRO A 234 21.66 23.00 7.49
N LYS A 235 20.72 22.39 8.19
CA LYS A 235 20.71 22.14 9.63
C LYS A 235 21.58 20.92 9.94
N ASN A 236 22.00 20.81 11.21
CA ASN A 236 22.80 19.69 11.72
C ASN A 236 24.14 19.44 10.99
N SER A 237 24.70 20.45 10.31
CA SER A 237 25.97 20.35 9.57
C SER A 237 27.24 20.28 10.47
N SER A 238 27.10 19.78 11.70
CA SER A 238 28.08 19.71 12.81
C SER A 238 28.87 20.98 13.14
N ALA A 239 28.40 22.15 12.68
CA ALA A 239 29.23 23.32 12.53
C ALA A 239 28.47 24.61 12.78
N THR A 240 29.09 25.53 13.51
CA THR A 240 28.78 26.95 13.41
C THR A 240 29.40 27.47 12.10
N PRO A 241 28.60 27.97 11.14
CA PRO A 241 29.11 28.40 9.85
C PRO A 241 29.64 29.84 9.90
N THR A 242 30.58 30.16 9.01
CA THR A 242 30.79 31.52 8.51
C THR A 242 30.27 31.58 7.08
N GLU A 243 29.54 32.64 6.76
CA GLU A 243 28.90 32.80 5.45
C GLU A 243 29.18 34.17 4.83
N ALA A 244 29.49 34.19 3.54
CA ALA A 244 29.62 35.40 2.73
C ALA A 244 28.53 35.43 1.65
N LEU A 245 27.72 36.49 1.63
CA LEU A 245 26.80 36.77 0.52
C LEU A 245 27.58 37.42 -0.62
N VAL A 246 27.42 36.89 -1.83
CA VAL A 246 27.96 37.43 -3.08
C VAL A 246 26.79 37.76 -4.02
N VAL A 247 26.81 38.94 -4.65
CA VAL A 247 25.81 39.37 -5.63
C VAL A 247 26.55 40.05 -6.78
N GLY A 248 26.26 39.68 -8.03
CA GLY A 248 26.98 40.20 -9.20
C GLY A 248 28.49 39.94 -9.20
N GLY A 249 28.95 38.89 -8.49
CA GLY A 249 30.37 38.59 -8.29
C GLY A 249 31.09 39.44 -7.23
N VAL A 250 30.37 40.28 -6.50
CA VAL A 250 30.92 41.14 -5.42
C VAL A 250 30.38 40.70 -4.06
N VAL A 251 31.27 40.61 -3.06
CA VAL A 251 30.91 40.28 -1.67
C VAL A 251 30.09 41.42 -1.06
N GLN A 252 28.84 41.14 -0.68
CA GLN A 252 27.93 42.12 -0.08
C GLN A 252 27.86 42.02 1.45
N GLN A 253 28.03 40.83 2.04
CA GLN A 253 27.87 40.66 3.49
C GLN A 253 28.76 39.59 4.13
N ILE A 254 29.59 40.04 5.07
CA ILE A 254 30.27 39.29 6.15
C ILE A 254 29.32 38.70 7.21
N SER A 255 29.13 37.38 7.35
CA SER A 255 28.51 36.77 8.55
C SER A 255 29.41 35.71 9.19
N GLU A 256 30.32 36.14 10.05
CA GLU A 256 31.18 35.24 10.83
C GLU A 256 30.40 34.57 11.97
N GLY A 257 30.61 33.26 12.17
CA GLY A 257 30.12 32.53 13.34
C GLY A 257 28.59 32.39 13.46
N LYS A 258 27.84 32.67 12.40
CA LYS A 258 26.37 32.55 12.34
C LYS A 258 25.88 32.53 10.89
N PRO A 259 24.80 31.78 10.60
CA PRO A 259 24.17 31.82 9.28
C PRO A 259 23.54 33.19 8.98
N LEU A 260 23.56 33.58 7.70
CA LEU A 260 22.71 34.62 7.14
C LEU A 260 21.24 34.19 7.17
N THR A 261 20.29 35.12 7.11
CA THR A 261 18.85 34.82 7.05
C THR A 261 18.20 35.42 5.81
N GLY A 262 17.22 34.70 5.26
CA GLY A 262 16.46 35.14 4.08
C GLY A 262 16.77 34.34 2.82
N ALA A 263 16.06 34.67 1.74
CA ALA A 263 16.26 34.06 0.43
C ALA A 263 17.53 34.60 -0.25
N ILE A 264 18.16 33.77 -1.07
CA ILE A 264 19.36 34.13 -1.83
C ILE A 264 18.92 34.87 -3.11
N PRO A 265 19.50 36.03 -3.46
CA PRO A 265 19.20 36.74 -4.71
C PRO A 265 19.38 35.88 -5.96
N ALA A 266 18.63 36.17 -7.02
CA ALA A 266 18.68 35.41 -8.26
C ALA A 266 20.02 35.55 -9.02
N ASP A 267 20.69 36.69 -8.83
CA ASP A 267 22.01 37.06 -9.36
C ASP A 267 23.13 36.89 -8.30
N GLY A 268 22.86 36.11 -7.25
CA GLY A 268 23.74 35.95 -6.10
C GLY A 268 23.85 34.53 -5.56
N TYR A 269 24.80 34.35 -4.65
CA TYR A 269 25.07 33.09 -3.96
C TYR A 269 25.64 33.34 -2.56
N ILE A 270 25.46 32.37 -1.67
CA ILE A 270 26.13 32.33 -0.36
C ILE A 270 27.25 31.30 -0.41
N LEU A 271 28.47 31.75 -0.11
CA LEU A 271 29.58 30.88 0.27
C LEU A 271 29.45 30.55 1.74
N ARG A 272 29.33 29.26 2.08
CA ARG A 272 29.24 28.75 3.46
C ARG A 272 30.46 27.91 3.78
N GLY A 273 31.30 28.45 4.65
CA GLY A 273 32.51 27.80 5.15
C GLY A 273 32.38 27.38 6.61
N HIS A 274 33.14 26.37 7.00
CA HIS A 274 33.37 25.98 8.39
C HIS A 274 34.81 25.49 8.56
N GLY A 275 35.40 25.68 9.75
CA GLY A 275 36.78 25.29 10.04
C GLY A 275 37.77 26.06 9.16
N THR A 276 38.64 25.35 8.44
CA THR A 276 39.56 25.95 7.45
C THR A 276 38.84 26.82 6.40
N ALA A 277 37.65 26.41 5.94
CA ALA A 277 36.86 27.19 4.99
C ALA A 277 36.21 28.45 5.61
N ALA A 278 35.91 28.44 6.91
CA ALA A 278 35.47 29.65 7.60
C ALA A 278 36.62 30.64 7.77
N LYS A 279 37.82 30.15 8.09
CA LYS A 279 39.04 30.98 8.11
C LYS A 279 39.30 31.64 6.77
N PHE A 280 39.25 30.87 5.66
CA PHE A 280 39.41 31.43 4.32
C PHE A 280 38.46 32.61 4.04
N ILE A 281 37.18 32.50 4.43
CA ILE A 281 36.22 33.61 4.27
C ILE A 281 36.62 34.85 5.10
N VAL A 282 37.06 34.68 6.35
CA VAL A 282 37.43 35.79 7.24
C VAL A 282 38.78 36.42 6.86
N GLU A 283 39.74 35.60 6.43
CA GLU A 283 41.13 36.00 6.16
C GLU A 283 41.30 36.60 4.75
N HIS A 284 40.47 36.21 3.76
CA HIS A 284 40.65 36.57 2.35
C HIS A 284 39.45 37.22 1.63
N LEU A 285 38.26 37.30 2.23
CA LEU A 285 37.11 38.00 1.63
C LEU A 285 36.73 39.25 2.43
N GLN A 286 36.49 40.37 1.74
CA GLN A 286 36.01 41.62 2.35
C GLN A 286 34.81 42.17 1.56
N VAL A 287 33.89 42.84 2.26
CA VAL A 287 32.73 43.48 1.63
C VAL A 287 33.18 44.54 0.61
N GLY A 288 32.61 44.50 -0.59
CA GLY A 288 32.99 45.34 -1.72
C GLY A 288 34.08 44.75 -2.63
N GLN A 289 34.73 43.64 -2.25
CA GLN A 289 35.67 42.94 -3.13
C GLN A 289 34.97 42.03 -4.15
N ALA A 290 35.57 41.88 -5.32
CA ALA A 290 35.19 40.84 -6.28
C ALA A 290 35.64 39.46 -5.80
N VAL A 291 34.87 38.43 -6.12
CA VAL A 291 35.18 37.02 -5.84
C VAL A 291 34.73 36.13 -6.99
N THR A 292 35.65 35.32 -7.49
CA THR A 292 35.40 34.39 -8.61
C THR A 292 35.07 33.01 -8.05
N SER A 293 34.05 32.35 -8.59
CA SER A 293 33.75 30.95 -8.31
C SER A 293 33.63 30.18 -9.63
N ASP A 294 34.61 29.34 -9.95
CA ASP A 294 34.53 28.35 -11.04
C ASP A 294 34.01 27.02 -10.46
N TYR A 295 33.06 26.37 -11.12
CA TYR A 295 32.64 25.02 -10.77
C TYR A 295 31.92 24.31 -11.93
N SER A 296 31.99 22.99 -11.92
CA SER A 296 31.47 22.13 -12.99
C SER A 296 31.13 20.72 -12.49
N LEU A 297 30.29 20.01 -13.24
CA LEU A 297 30.25 18.56 -13.16
C LEU A 297 31.42 17.98 -13.98
N VAL A 298 32.01 16.88 -13.51
CA VAL A 298 33.00 16.10 -14.25
C VAL A 298 32.44 14.71 -14.53
N SER A 299 32.44 14.29 -15.80
CA SER A 299 31.96 12.97 -16.22
C SER A 299 32.97 11.88 -15.87
N ALA A 300 32.55 10.85 -15.15
CA ALA A 300 33.42 9.74 -14.77
C ALA A 300 33.83 8.86 -15.96
N THR A 301 33.01 8.80 -17.02
CA THR A 301 33.34 8.06 -18.26
C THR A 301 34.39 8.79 -19.11
N THR A 302 34.46 10.12 -19.08
CA THR A 302 35.31 10.92 -19.99
C THR A 302 36.44 11.69 -19.30
N GLY A 303 36.36 11.90 -17.98
CA GLY A 303 37.27 12.75 -17.21
C GLY A 303 37.16 14.25 -17.51
N GLN A 304 36.19 14.68 -18.33
CA GLN A 304 36.05 16.08 -18.75
C GLN A 304 35.06 16.86 -17.88
N LYS A 305 35.32 18.16 -17.70
CA LYS A 305 34.30 19.12 -17.24
C LYS A 305 33.14 19.14 -18.24
N VAL A 306 31.92 19.22 -17.74
CA VAL A 306 30.68 19.22 -18.53
C VAL A 306 29.92 20.52 -18.30
N ASP A 307 29.60 21.23 -19.38
CA ASP A 307 28.71 22.39 -19.35
C ASP A 307 27.27 21.95 -19.04
N PRO A 308 26.64 22.42 -17.93
CA PRO A 308 25.24 22.16 -17.65
C PRO A 308 24.31 22.59 -18.78
N SER A 309 24.66 23.66 -19.50
CA SER A 309 23.87 24.19 -20.61
C SER A 309 23.81 23.25 -21.82
N SER A 310 24.68 22.23 -21.91
CA SER A 310 24.61 21.19 -22.94
C SER A 310 23.50 20.16 -22.69
N PHE A 311 22.92 20.11 -21.49
CA PHE A 311 21.79 19.24 -21.16
C PHE A 311 20.44 19.91 -21.40
N GLU A 312 19.47 19.12 -21.87
CA GLU A 312 18.04 19.38 -21.64
C GLU A 312 17.78 19.14 -20.14
N MET A 313 18.20 17.97 -19.64
CA MET A 313 18.05 17.56 -18.24
C MET A 313 19.17 16.64 -17.74
N LEU A 314 19.39 16.62 -16.43
CA LEU A 314 20.19 15.60 -15.73
C LEU A 314 19.59 15.36 -14.34
N VAL A 315 19.34 14.11 -13.95
CA VAL A 315 18.84 13.75 -12.63
C VAL A 315 19.64 12.62 -12.00
N GLY A 316 19.86 12.72 -10.69
CA GLY A 316 20.43 11.67 -9.89
C GLY A 316 19.59 10.40 -9.86
N GLY A 317 20.28 9.31 -9.54
CA GLY A 317 19.73 8.03 -9.16
C GLY A 317 20.78 7.27 -8.36
N HIS A 318 20.53 5.99 -8.08
CA HIS A 318 21.31 5.25 -7.11
C HIS A 318 22.39 4.35 -7.75
N THR A 319 22.00 3.26 -8.40
CA THR A 319 22.94 2.21 -8.86
C THR A 319 22.60 1.79 -10.29
N ILE A 320 23.62 1.43 -11.08
CA ILE A 320 23.39 0.90 -12.42
C ILE A 320 22.72 -0.48 -12.35
N LEU A 321 21.65 -0.65 -13.12
CA LEU A 321 20.86 -1.88 -13.20
C LEU A 321 21.14 -2.62 -14.50
N VAL A 322 21.15 -1.91 -15.62
CA VAL A 322 21.35 -2.50 -16.95
C VAL A 322 22.49 -1.77 -17.67
N ASN A 323 23.34 -2.53 -18.35
CA ASN A 323 24.42 -2.02 -19.18
C ASN A 323 24.64 -2.95 -20.38
N ASN A 324 24.84 -2.40 -21.58
CA ASN A 324 24.96 -3.16 -22.84
C ASN A 324 23.81 -4.18 -23.07
N GLY A 325 22.59 -3.85 -22.64
CA GLY A 325 21.40 -4.73 -22.76
C GLY A 325 21.37 -5.92 -21.79
N ALA A 326 22.27 -5.97 -20.80
CA ALA A 326 22.35 -7.04 -19.81
C ALA A 326 22.31 -6.50 -18.37
N ALA A 327 21.96 -7.37 -17.42
CA ALA A 327 21.98 -7.03 -16.00
C ALA A 327 23.43 -6.73 -15.55
N ALA A 328 23.65 -5.54 -14.98
CA ALA A 328 24.94 -5.09 -14.49
C ALA A 328 25.22 -5.56 -13.05
N SER A 329 26.50 -5.56 -12.65
CA SER A 329 26.85 -5.52 -11.23
C SER A 329 26.46 -4.16 -10.66
N PHE A 330 25.83 -4.14 -9.48
CA PHE A 330 25.49 -2.90 -8.79
C PHE A 330 26.77 -2.11 -8.48
N SER A 331 26.76 -0.80 -8.77
CA SER A 331 27.92 0.09 -8.65
C SER A 331 28.24 0.54 -7.22
N ARG A 332 27.33 0.29 -6.29
CA ARG A 332 27.41 0.61 -4.86
C ARG A 332 26.55 -0.34 -4.03
N ASP A 333 26.70 -0.31 -2.71
CA ASP A 333 25.81 -1.08 -1.82
C ASP A 333 24.34 -0.67 -2.02
N ILE A 334 23.44 -1.64 -1.87
CA ILE A 334 22.01 -1.52 -2.16
C ILE A 334 21.11 -1.56 -0.93
N THR A 335 21.65 -1.63 0.30
CA THR A 335 20.82 -1.72 1.52
C THR A 335 20.01 -0.46 1.76
N GLY A 336 20.57 0.73 1.50
CA GLY A 336 19.87 2.02 1.64
C GLY A 336 18.60 2.15 0.79
N VAL A 337 18.59 1.54 -0.41
CA VAL A 337 17.41 1.45 -1.29
C VAL A 337 16.62 0.14 -1.11
N SER A 338 16.81 -0.55 0.03
CA SER A 338 16.19 -1.86 0.34
C SER A 338 16.31 -2.88 -0.80
N GLY A 339 17.44 -2.92 -1.51
CA GLY A 339 17.53 -3.51 -2.86
C GLY A 339 17.29 -5.02 -2.95
N SER A 340 17.44 -5.75 -1.83
CA SER A 340 17.13 -7.18 -1.72
C SER A 340 15.64 -7.46 -1.43
N SER A 341 14.91 -6.48 -0.91
CA SER A 341 13.49 -6.59 -0.55
C SER A 341 12.58 -6.50 -1.79
N TYR A 342 11.45 -7.18 -1.75
CA TYR A 342 10.37 -6.97 -2.71
C TYR A 342 9.50 -5.82 -2.22
N VAL A 343 9.55 -4.69 -2.92
CA VAL A 343 8.82 -3.43 -2.61
C VAL A 343 8.53 -2.70 -3.92
N SER A 344 7.80 -1.58 -3.87
CA SER A 344 7.64 -0.71 -5.03
C SER A 344 8.99 -0.19 -5.54
N ARG A 345 9.13 0.05 -6.85
CA ARG A 345 10.38 0.50 -7.48
C ARG A 345 10.12 1.56 -8.53
N SER A 346 11.09 2.45 -8.71
CA SER A 346 11.20 3.31 -9.90
C SER A 346 12.56 3.11 -10.57
N ALA A 347 12.62 3.25 -11.89
CA ALA A 347 13.85 3.16 -12.69
C ALA A 347 13.74 3.97 -13.98
N VAL A 348 14.89 4.33 -14.54
CA VAL A 348 14.99 4.94 -15.88
C VAL A 348 16.08 4.26 -16.70
N GLY A 349 15.87 4.17 -18.00
CA GLY A 349 16.87 3.69 -18.96
C GLY A 349 16.49 4.01 -20.40
N TYR A 350 17.37 3.69 -21.35
CA TYR A 350 17.17 4.01 -22.77
C TYR A 350 17.48 2.83 -23.70
N SER A 351 16.94 2.87 -24.92
CA SER A 351 17.12 1.85 -25.98
C SER A 351 18.54 1.81 -26.57
N LYS A 352 18.89 0.73 -27.28
CA LYS A 352 20.24 0.57 -27.86
C LYS A 352 20.60 1.63 -28.91
N ASP A 353 19.61 2.14 -29.63
CA ASP A 353 19.75 3.21 -30.62
C ASP A 353 19.66 4.62 -30.00
N GLY A 354 19.40 4.75 -28.69
CA GLY A 354 19.21 6.02 -28.00
C GLY A 354 17.91 6.76 -28.35
N THR A 355 17.04 6.20 -29.18
CA THR A 355 15.80 6.88 -29.60
C THR A 355 14.70 6.87 -28.55
N LYS A 356 14.72 5.92 -27.61
CA LYS A 356 13.67 5.75 -26.60
C LYS A 356 14.18 5.81 -25.18
N VAL A 357 13.41 6.46 -24.30
CA VAL A 357 13.58 6.46 -22.85
C VAL A 357 12.39 5.72 -22.22
N TYR A 358 12.68 4.97 -21.17
CA TYR A 358 11.72 4.18 -20.41
C TYR A 358 11.67 4.69 -18.96
N LEU A 359 10.58 5.35 -18.59
CA LEU A 359 10.28 5.72 -17.19
C LEU A 359 9.45 4.59 -16.58
N ILE A 360 10.02 3.83 -15.64
CA ILE A 360 9.47 2.55 -15.19
C ILE A 360 9.10 2.63 -13.71
N THR A 361 7.91 2.15 -13.34
CA THR A 361 7.52 1.88 -11.95
C THR A 361 6.97 0.46 -11.76
N SER A 362 6.96 -0.05 -10.53
CA SER A 362 6.28 -1.30 -10.17
C SER A 362 5.56 -1.21 -8.83
N GLU A 363 4.36 -1.77 -8.71
CA GLU A 363 3.54 -1.73 -7.49
C GLU A 363 3.96 -2.77 -6.44
N ASP A 364 3.96 -2.38 -5.16
CA ASP A 364 3.81 -3.27 -3.99
C ASP A 364 2.52 -2.91 -3.25
N TYR A 365 1.38 -3.26 -3.86
CA TYR A 365 0.04 -2.99 -3.35
C TYR A 365 -0.95 -4.03 -3.87
N GLY A 366 -1.96 -4.36 -3.05
CA GLY A 366 -3.05 -5.26 -3.42
C GLY A 366 -2.56 -6.69 -3.70
N ASP A 367 -2.64 -7.11 -4.96
CA ASP A 367 -2.16 -8.41 -5.45
C ASP A 367 -0.81 -8.33 -6.19
N SER A 368 -0.22 -7.14 -6.28
CA SER A 368 1.15 -6.90 -6.77
C SER A 368 2.14 -6.98 -5.61
N THR A 369 3.14 -7.86 -5.73
CA THR A 369 4.04 -8.25 -4.62
C THR A 369 5.44 -7.61 -4.70
N GLY A 370 5.53 -6.40 -5.24
CA GLY A 370 6.77 -5.62 -5.39
C GLY A 370 7.84 -6.30 -6.27
N LEU A 371 9.00 -5.65 -6.38
CA LEU A 371 10.21 -6.19 -7.02
C LEU A 371 11.44 -5.97 -6.12
N ASN A 372 12.41 -6.88 -6.21
CA ASN A 372 13.80 -6.59 -5.80
C ASN A 372 14.61 -6.12 -7.02
N LEU A 373 15.82 -5.59 -6.80
CA LEU A 373 16.60 -5.02 -7.91
C LEU A 373 16.98 -6.06 -8.98
N LYS A 374 17.15 -7.34 -8.62
CA LYS A 374 17.49 -8.39 -9.61
C LYS A 374 16.31 -8.74 -10.50
N GLU A 375 15.08 -8.73 -9.99
CA GLU A 375 13.89 -8.87 -10.82
C GLU A 375 13.64 -7.61 -11.66
N LEU A 376 13.89 -6.42 -11.12
CA LEU A 376 13.82 -5.15 -11.87
C LEU A 376 14.82 -5.12 -13.05
N GLN A 377 16.04 -5.63 -12.87
CA GLN A 377 17.00 -5.83 -13.96
C GLN A 377 16.43 -6.73 -15.07
N GLN A 378 15.77 -7.84 -14.71
CA GLN A 378 15.16 -8.75 -15.67
C GLN A 378 13.97 -8.11 -16.40
N VAL A 379 13.18 -7.30 -15.72
CA VAL A 379 12.10 -6.49 -16.32
C VAL A 379 12.66 -5.49 -17.32
N MET A 380 13.67 -4.69 -16.92
CA MET A 380 14.31 -3.69 -17.80
C MET A 380 14.94 -4.32 -19.05
N VAL A 381 15.65 -5.44 -18.90
CA VAL A 381 16.21 -6.19 -20.05
C VAL A 381 15.10 -6.72 -20.97
N LYS A 382 13.98 -7.22 -20.43
CA LYS A 382 12.82 -7.67 -21.23
C LYS A 382 12.03 -6.54 -21.89
N LEU A 383 12.13 -5.31 -21.37
CA LEU A 383 11.61 -4.10 -22.02
C LEU A 383 12.51 -3.57 -23.15
N GLY A 384 13.73 -4.11 -23.32
CA GLY A 384 14.69 -3.65 -24.32
C GLY A 384 15.59 -2.50 -23.87
N VAL A 385 15.65 -2.21 -22.57
CA VAL A 385 16.59 -1.22 -22.02
C VAL A 385 18.03 -1.68 -22.28
N TYR A 386 18.85 -0.78 -22.83
CA TYR A 386 20.26 -1.01 -23.14
C TYR A 386 21.20 -0.50 -22.04
N LYS A 387 20.90 0.67 -21.46
CA LYS A 387 21.55 1.16 -20.23
C LYS A 387 20.47 1.77 -19.32
N GLY A 388 20.54 1.51 -18.02
CA GLY A 388 19.50 1.93 -17.07
C GLY A 388 19.92 1.86 -15.60
N ILE A 389 19.30 2.69 -14.76
CA ILE A 389 19.62 2.92 -13.35
C ILE A 389 18.39 2.76 -12.44
N ASN A 390 18.65 2.47 -11.17
CA ASN A 390 17.67 2.51 -10.10
C ASN A 390 17.39 3.96 -9.65
N LEU A 391 16.11 4.33 -9.55
CA LEU A 391 15.63 5.57 -8.93
C LEU A 391 15.10 5.28 -7.51
N ASP A 392 14.65 6.29 -6.77
CA ASP A 392 14.09 6.06 -5.42
C ASP A 392 12.82 5.17 -5.46
N GLY A 393 12.59 4.43 -4.38
CA GLY A 393 11.64 3.31 -4.33
C GLY A 393 10.71 3.29 -3.11
N GLY A 394 10.05 2.15 -2.89
CA GLY A 394 9.10 1.97 -1.80
C GLY A 394 7.98 3.01 -1.83
N GLY A 395 7.73 3.65 -0.69
CA GLY A 395 6.71 4.70 -0.54
C GLY A 395 6.89 5.94 -1.43
N SER A 396 8.07 6.15 -2.02
CA SER A 396 8.33 7.23 -2.98
C SER A 396 7.83 6.90 -4.39
N THR A 397 7.70 5.61 -4.73
CA THR A 397 7.35 5.13 -6.08
C THR A 397 6.00 5.68 -6.54
N THR A 398 6.06 6.59 -7.50
CA THR A 398 4.89 7.31 -8.03
C THR A 398 5.03 7.50 -9.53
N MET A 399 3.96 7.23 -10.28
CA MET A 399 3.81 7.62 -11.67
C MET A 399 2.55 8.46 -11.84
N ILE A 400 2.64 9.50 -12.68
CA ILE A 400 1.58 10.43 -13.03
C ILE A 400 1.36 10.37 -14.54
N ASP A 401 0.10 10.30 -15.00
CA ASP A 401 -0.24 10.34 -16.43
C ASP A 401 -1.41 11.29 -16.73
N ARG A 402 -1.37 11.95 -17.90
CA ARG A 402 -2.54 12.55 -18.57
C ARG A 402 -3.17 11.48 -19.47
N PRO A 403 -4.37 10.95 -19.14
CA PRO A 403 -5.02 9.94 -19.97
C PRO A 403 -5.40 10.48 -21.34
N LEU A 404 -5.50 9.58 -22.33
CA LEU A 404 -5.84 9.94 -23.70
C LEU A 404 -7.17 10.69 -23.79
N GLY A 405 -7.12 11.96 -24.19
CA GLY A 405 -8.28 12.86 -24.31
C GLY A 405 -8.68 13.59 -23.03
N GLU A 406 -8.10 13.28 -21.87
CA GLU A 406 -8.33 14.03 -20.62
C GLU A 406 -7.37 15.23 -20.52
N THR A 407 -7.85 16.36 -20.03
CA THR A 407 -7.02 17.57 -19.84
C THR A 407 -6.20 17.55 -18.55
N ALA A 408 -6.65 16.79 -17.54
CA ALA A 408 -6.01 16.71 -16.23
C ALA A 408 -5.09 15.48 -16.10
N VAL A 409 -3.96 15.66 -15.43
CA VAL A 409 -3.10 14.58 -14.95
C VAL A 409 -3.70 13.88 -13.71
N ARG A 410 -3.47 12.57 -13.59
CA ARG A 410 -3.91 11.75 -12.46
C ARG A 410 -2.77 10.86 -11.94
N LEU A 411 -2.98 10.28 -10.75
CA LEU A 411 -2.16 9.19 -10.26
C LEU A 411 -2.36 7.96 -11.18
N ALA A 412 -1.26 7.40 -11.68
CA ALA A 412 -1.29 6.42 -12.75
C ALA A 412 -1.71 5.01 -12.29
N HIS A 413 -1.25 4.60 -11.11
CA HIS A 413 -1.45 3.30 -10.45
C HIS A 413 -1.45 3.52 -8.92
N SER A 414 -1.74 2.50 -8.10
CA SER A 414 -1.73 2.68 -6.64
C SER A 414 -0.30 2.91 -6.12
N THR A 415 -0.14 3.75 -5.09
CA THR A 415 1.12 3.78 -4.34
C THR A 415 1.15 2.61 -3.35
N GLN A 416 2.28 2.42 -2.65
CA GLN A 416 2.37 1.49 -1.51
C GLN A 416 1.39 1.88 -0.37
N TYR A 417 0.80 3.08 -0.43
CA TYR A 417 -0.18 3.63 0.51
C TYR A 417 -1.54 3.91 -0.16
N GLU A 418 -1.94 3.08 -1.14
CA GLU A 418 -3.18 3.20 -1.93
C GLU A 418 -3.19 4.44 -2.82
N THR A 419 -3.55 5.60 -2.29
CA THR A 419 -3.62 6.89 -3.02
C THR A 419 -2.70 7.98 -2.46
N THR A 420 -2.15 7.81 -1.26
CA THR A 420 -1.23 8.78 -0.64
C THR A 420 0.13 8.75 -1.34
N GLN A 421 0.63 9.92 -1.72
CA GLN A 421 1.94 10.10 -2.36
C GLN A 421 2.89 10.81 -1.39
N ARG A 422 4.02 10.18 -1.07
CA ARG A 422 5.09 10.81 -0.29
C ARG A 422 5.63 12.06 -1.01
N SER A 423 6.01 13.09 -0.26
CA SER A 423 6.81 14.20 -0.78
C SER A 423 8.24 13.76 -1.06
N VAL A 424 8.75 14.00 -2.27
CA VAL A 424 10.09 13.64 -2.74
C VAL A 424 10.88 14.86 -3.20
N ALA A 425 12.18 14.71 -3.41
CA ALA A 425 13.08 15.81 -3.79
C ALA A 425 12.84 16.32 -5.23
N ASN A 426 12.70 15.39 -6.18
CA ASN A 426 12.52 15.69 -7.59
C ASN A 426 11.87 14.51 -8.35
N GLY A 427 11.51 14.75 -9.61
CA GLY A 427 10.96 13.75 -10.53
C GLY A 427 11.33 14.03 -11.99
N ILE A 428 11.23 13.02 -12.85
CA ILE A 428 11.36 13.19 -14.31
C ILE A 428 9.97 13.53 -14.86
N GLY A 429 9.83 14.71 -15.46
CA GLY A 429 8.62 15.14 -16.15
C GLY A 429 8.68 14.85 -17.65
N VAL A 430 7.54 14.52 -18.25
CA VAL A 430 7.35 14.40 -19.70
C VAL A 430 6.56 15.61 -20.19
N PHE A 431 7.18 16.40 -21.05
CA PHE A 431 6.65 17.65 -21.57
C PHE A 431 6.24 17.50 -23.04
N THR A 432 5.39 18.39 -23.55
CA THR A 432 4.98 18.33 -24.95
C THR A 432 4.72 19.70 -25.57
N THR A 433 5.19 19.86 -26.81
CA THR A 433 5.01 21.02 -27.68
C THR A 433 4.14 20.68 -28.89
N ALA A 434 3.44 19.54 -28.85
CA ALA A 434 2.56 19.06 -29.91
C ALA A 434 1.45 20.10 -30.20
N PRO A 435 1.30 20.58 -31.45
CA PRO A 435 0.26 21.53 -31.81
C PRO A 435 -1.13 20.87 -31.74
N GLN A 436 -2.18 21.68 -31.63
CA GLN A 436 -3.54 21.18 -31.77
C GLN A 436 -3.77 20.74 -33.23
N GLY A 437 -4.14 19.48 -33.41
CA GLY A 437 -4.46 18.88 -34.69
C GLY A 437 -5.95 18.61 -34.89
N ASN A 438 -6.26 17.80 -35.89
CA ASN A 438 -7.64 17.39 -36.21
C ASN A 438 -8.10 16.23 -35.31
N LEU A 439 -9.40 16.15 -35.01
CA LEU A 439 -9.99 15.03 -34.27
C LEU A 439 -9.65 13.69 -34.94
N LYS A 440 -8.94 12.81 -34.21
CA LYS A 440 -8.49 11.50 -34.67
C LYS A 440 -9.31 10.36 -34.08
N GLY A 441 -9.81 10.55 -32.86
CA GLY A 441 -10.63 9.55 -32.19
C GLY A 441 -11.23 10.07 -30.89
N ILE A 442 -11.90 9.16 -30.19
CA ILE A 442 -12.52 9.40 -28.90
C ILE A 442 -12.11 8.31 -27.91
N ALA A 443 -12.06 8.67 -26.63
CA ALA A 443 -11.90 7.79 -25.49
C ALA A 443 -13.18 7.82 -24.64
N ILE A 444 -13.39 6.76 -23.87
CA ILE A 444 -14.50 6.63 -22.90
C ILE A 444 -13.89 6.73 -21.50
N SER A 445 -14.49 7.55 -20.64
CA SER A 445 -14.08 7.77 -19.25
C SER A 445 -15.27 7.48 -18.31
N GLY A 446 -15.06 6.60 -17.33
CA GLY A 446 -16.08 6.05 -16.41
C GLY A 446 -15.60 4.78 -15.70
N SER A 447 -16.46 4.12 -14.89
CA SER A 447 -16.08 2.93 -14.10
C SER A 447 -16.08 1.64 -14.93
N ASN A 448 -14.99 0.85 -14.87
CA ASN A 448 -14.89 -0.45 -15.55
C ASN A 448 -15.39 -1.66 -14.74
N VAL A 449 -15.66 -1.50 -13.44
CA VAL A 449 -16.25 -2.55 -12.59
C VAL A 449 -17.51 -2.01 -11.92
N LEU A 450 -18.60 -2.79 -12.00
CA LEU A 450 -19.92 -2.44 -11.45
C LEU A 450 -20.54 -3.64 -10.74
N PHE A 451 -21.51 -3.38 -9.88
CA PHE A 451 -22.35 -4.39 -9.25
C PHE A 451 -23.78 -4.36 -9.84
N VAL A 452 -24.47 -5.51 -9.84
CA VAL A 452 -25.83 -5.68 -10.35
C VAL A 452 -26.78 -4.68 -9.68
N GLY A 453 -27.53 -3.95 -10.49
CA GLY A 453 -28.41 -2.86 -10.07
C GLY A 453 -27.74 -1.47 -10.01
N GLN A 454 -26.40 -1.39 -9.99
CA GLN A 454 -25.71 -0.09 -10.01
C GLN A 454 -25.86 0.63 -11.35
N LYS A 455 -25.76 1.96 -11.26
CA LYS A 455 -25.75 2.88 -12.39
C LYS A 455 -24.40 3.59 -12.44
N ALA A 456 -23.83 3.75 -13.62
CA ALA A 456 -22.64 4.57 -13.84
C ALA A 456 -22.79 5.38 -15.12
N SER A 457 -22.52 6.68 -15.00
CA SER A 457 -22.46 7.61 -16.12
C SER A 457 -21.07 7.59 -16.75
N PHE A 458 -21.02 7.52 -18.07
CA PHE A 458 -19.79 7.56 -18.85
C PHE A 458 -19.68 8.90 -19.60
N SER A 459 -18.47 9.30 -19.96
CA SER A 459 -18.22 10.50 -20.77
C SER A 459 -17.35 10.19 -21.97
N VAL A 460 -17.52 10.96 -23.03
CA VAL A 460 -16.68 10.92 -24.22
C VAL A 460 -15.62 12.01 -24.12
N LYS A 461 -14.38 11.68 -24.46
CA LYS A 461 -13.25 12.61 -24.54
C LYS A 461 -12.65 12.51 -25.93
N GLY A 462 -12.45 13.62 -26.64
CA GLY A 462 -11.80 13.59 -27.95
C GLY A 462 -10.29 13.61 -27.80
N TYR A 463 -9.59 13.08 -28.81
CA TYR A 463 -8.16 13.31 -28.97
C TYR A 463 -7.81 13.53 -30.45
N ASP A 464 -6.77 14.32 -30.67
CA ASP A 464 -6.39 14.78 -32.00
C ASP A 464 -5.32 13.89 -32.68
N THR A 465 -4.84 14.32 -33.85
CA THR A 465 -3.78 13.63 -34.60
C THR A 465 -2.50 13.37 -33.81
N TYR A 466 -2.19 14.26 -32.86
CA TYR A 466 -1.05 14.23 -31.95
C TYR A 466 -1.40 13.68 -30.55
N TYR A 467 -2.60 13.13 -30.36
CA TYR A 467 -3.11 12.63 -29.07
C TYR A 467 -3.28 13.70 -27.98
N ASN A 468 -3.28 14.99 -28.32
CA ASN A 468 -3.72 16.03 -27.41
C ASN A 468 -5.24 15.95 -27.17
N PRO A 469 -5.74 16.44 -26.01
CA PRO A 469 -7.16 16.55 -25.75
C PRO A 469 -7.89 17.36 -26.84
N TYR A 470 -9.04 16.87 -27.28
CA TYR A 470 -9.87 17.54 -28.28
C TYR A 470 -11.31 17.64 -27.76
N THR A 471 -11.87 18.85 -27.73
CA THR A 471 -13.24 19.08 -27.28
C THR A 471 -14.24 18.45 -28.25
N VAL A 472 -15.04 17.50 -27.77
CA VAL A 472 -16.12 16.86 -28.53
C VAL A 472 -17.44 17.10 -27.85
N ASP A 473 -18.48 17.35 -28.64
CA ASP A 473 -19.84 17.37 -28.13
C ASP A 473 -20.29 15.94 -27.79
N GLY A 474 -20.52 15.71 -26.50
CA GLY A 474 -20.99 14.44 -25.95
C GLY A 474 -22.52 14.27 -26.02
N SER A 475 -23.29 15.31 -26.35
CA SER A 475 -24.76 15.23 -26.39
C SER A 475 -25.27 14.33 -27.52
N ASN A 476 -24.56 14.33 -28.65
CA ASN A 476 -24.83 13.50 -29.83
C ASN A 476 -24.17 12.11 -29.77
N ALA A 477 -23.63 11.70 -28.62
CA ALA A 477 -22.94 10.42 -28.46
C ALA A 477 -23.93 9.24 -28.31
N ALA A 478 -23.94 8.33 -29.29
CA ALA A 478 -24.76 7.13 -29.26
C ALA A 478 -24.05 6.01 -28.46
N TRP A 479 -24.60 5.65 -27.30
CA TRP A 479 -24.07 4.60 -26.41
C TRP A 479 -24.79 3.26 -26.60
N SER A 480 -24.05 2.16 -26.54
CA SER A 480 -24.56 0.79 -26.63
C SER A 480 -23.68 -0.20 -25.87
N GLY A 481 -24.20 -1.40 -25.57
CA GLY A 481 -23.43 -2.50 -24.97
C GLY A 481 -23.34 -3.70 -25.92
N SER A 482 -22.17 -4.32 -26.04
CA SER A 482 -21.92 -5.40 -27.01
C SER A 482 -22.55 -6.75 -26.62
N ALA A 483 -22.80 -6.97 -25.33
CA ALA A 483 -23.39 -8.21 -24.81
C ALA A 483 -24.83 -7.98 -24.32
N ALA A 484 -25.79 -8.63 -24.98
CA ALA A 484 -27.22 -8.45 -24.71
C ALA A 484 -27.59 -8.83 -23.25
N GLY A 485 -28.18 -7.89 -22.53
CA GLY A 485 -28.74 -8.12 -21.19
C GLY A 485 -27.75 -8.10 -20.02
N ILE A 486 -26.46 -7.82 -20.25
CA ILE A 486 -25.51 -7.51 -19.14
C ILE A 486 -25.86 -6.16 -18.48
N GLY A 487 -26.33 -5.20 -19.28
CA GLY A 487 -26.89 -3.93 -18.82
C GLY A 487 -27.51 -3.14 -19.97
N THR A 488 -28.06 -1.97 -19.65
CA THR A 488 -28.74 -1.08 -20.61
C THR A 488 -28.30 0.36 -20.43
N PHE A 489 -28.37 1.16 -21.50
CA PHE A 489 -28.11 2.61 -21.46
C PHE A 489 -29.39 3.42 -21.37
N ASN A 490 -29.35 4.50 -20.59
CA ASN A 490 -30.23 5.64 -20.74
C ASN A 490 -29.35 6.90 -20.84
N GLY A 491 -29.36 7.57 -22.00
CA GLY A 491 -28.33 8.54 -22.37
C GLY A 491 -26.93 7.94 -22.24
N ASN A 492 -26.06 8.61 -21.50
CA ASN A 492 -24.69 8.16 -21.18
C ASN A 492 -24.60 7.24 -19.94
N THR A 493 -25.72 6.90 -19.31
CA THR A 493 -25.73 6.17 -18.03
C THR A 493 -26.08 4.71 -18.25
N PHE A 494 -25.11 3.83 -17.98
CA PHE A 494 -25.27 2.38 -18.00
C PHE A 494 -25.86 1.89 -16.68
N THR A 495 -26.89 1.05 -16.75
CA THR A 495 -27.45 0.32 -15.61
C THR A 495 -27.04 -1.15 -15.73
N ALA A 496 -26.28 -1.66 -14.77
CA ALA A 496 -25.85 -3.05 -14.72
C ALA A 496 -27.04 -3.96 -14.35
N ALA A 497 -27.35 -4.93 -15.22
CA ALA A 497 -28.56 -5.76 -15.10
C ALA A 497 -28.28 -7.24 -14.76
N LYS A 498 -27.14 -7.78 -15.21
CA LYS A 498 -26.72 -9.17 -14.94
C LYS A 498 -25.19 -9.27 -14.81
N PRO A 499 -24.67 -10.24 -14.04
CA PRO A 499 -23.24 -10.53 -14.00
C PRO A 499 -22.64 -10.87 -15.36
N GLY A 500 -21.35 -10.55 -15.53
CA GLY A 500 -20.55 -10.86 -16.72
C GLY A 500 -19.86 -9.65 -17.32
N SER A 501 -19.02 -9.89 -18.33
CA SER A 501 -18.26 -8.85 -19.04
C SER A 501 -18.97 -8.40 -20.31
N THR A 502 -18.92 -7.10 -20.59
CA THR A 502 -19.40 -6.48 -21.83
C THR A 502 -18.41 -5.44 -22.34
N LYS A 503 -18.52 -5.04 -23.61
CA LYS A 503 -17.89 -3.80 -24.09
C LYS A 503 -18.99 -2.76 -24.28
N ILE A 504 -18.88 -1.65 -23.56
CA ILE A 504 -19.55 -0.41 -23.95
C ILE A 504 -18.97 0.01 -25.29
N THR A 505 -19.82 0.43 -26.22
CA THR A 505 -19.43 1.09 -27.47
C THR A 505 -20.06 2.47 -27.48
N VAL A 506 -19.28 3.51 -27.81
CA VAL A 506 -19.80 4.85 -28.09
C VAL A 506 -19.43 5.27 -29.50
N LYS A 507 -20.37 5.91 -30.19
CA LYS A 507 -20.15 6.55 -31.49
C LYS A 507 -20.52 8.03 -31.39
N SER A 508 -19.65 8.93 -31.85
CA SER A 508 -19.96 10.34 -32.06
C SER A 508 -19.48 10.76 -33.44
N GLY A 509 -20.40 11.26 -34.28
CA GLY A 509 -20.14 11.48 -35.71
C GLY A 509 -19.66 10.20 -36.41
N SER A 510 -18.48 10.27 -37.04
CA SER A 510 -17.80 9.14 -37.70
C SER A 510 -16.96 8.27 -36.76
N VAL A 511 -16.50 8.80 -35.63
CA VAL A 511 -15.57 8.11 -34.73
C VAL A 511 -16.30 7.22 -33.72
N THR A 512 -15.70 6.06 -33.41
CA THR A 512 -16.25 5.03 -32.52
C THR A 512 -15.17 4.51 -31.59
N ALA A 513 -15.51 4.26 -30.32
CA ALA A 513 -14.61 3.68 -29.33
C ALA A 513 -15.32 2.63 -28.46
N THR A 514 -14.54 1.73 -27.85
CA THR A 514 -15.06 0.68 -26.96
C THR A 514 -14.36 0.65 -25.62
N TYR A 515 -15.11 0.38 -24.54
CA TYR A 515 -14.61 0.33 -23.16
C TYR A 515 -15.10 -0.94 -22.47
N PRO A 516 -14.20 -1.76 -21.87
CA PRO A 516 -14.61 -2.98 -21.17
C PRO A 516 -15.28 -2.64 -19.83
N VAL A 517 -16.40 -3.31 -19.54
CA VAL A 517 -17.06 -3.26 -18.23
C VAL A 517 -17.33 -4.67 -17.73
N GLU A 518 -17.01 -4.91 -16.46
CA GLU A 518 -17.28 -6.15 -15.74
C GLU A 518 -18.37 -5.91 -14.69
N VAL A 519 -19.49 -6.64 -14.79
CA VAL A 519 -20.54 -6.65 -13.76
C VAL A 519 -20.29 -7.86 -12.84
N ILE A 520 -20.00 -7.59 -11.57
CA ILE A 520 -19.66 -8.62 -10.58
C ILE A 520 -20.89 -9.44 -10.19
N GLY A 521 -20.82 -10.77 -10.31
CA GLY A 521 -21.82 -11.70 -9.77
C GLY A 521 -21.37 -12.41 -8.49
N LYS A 522 -22.32 -13.07 -7.82
CA LYS A 522 -22.08 -13.92 -6.64
C LYS A 522 -20.92 -14.91 -6.82
N ASP A 523 -20.76 -15.45 -8.04
CA ASP A 523 -19.83 -16.54 -8.32
C ASP A 523 -18.37 -16.05 -8.37
N GLN A 524 -18.15 -14.72 -8.42
CA GLN A 524 -16.83 -14.07 -8.34
C GLN A 524 -16.46 -13.66 -6.90
N ILE A 525 -17.40 -13.72 -5.95
CA ILE A 525 -17.20 -13.29 -4.56
C ILE A 525 -16.55 -14.41 -3.73
N ALA A 526 -15.61 -14.03 -2.87
CA ALA A 526 -15.00 -14.87 -1.83
C ALA A 526 -15.43 -14.44 -0.42
N GLU A 527 -15.73 -13.16 -0.20
CA GLU A 527 -16.24 -12.65 1.07
C GLU A 527 -17.23 -11.50 0.83
N LEU A 528 -18.35 -11.50 1.54
CA LEU A 528 -19.26 -10.35 1.68
C LEU A 528 -19.33 -9.98 3.16
N LYS A 529 -18.61 -8.93 3.56
CA LYS A 529 -18.40 -8.58 4.97
C LYS A 529 -19.09 -7.25 5.32
N LEU A 530 -19.73 -7.23 6.49
CA LEU A 530 -20.17 -6.01 7.15
C LEU A 530 -19.09 -5.58 8.16
N ASP A 531 -18.82 -4.28 8.27
CA ASP A 531 -17.86 -3.75 9.25
C ASP A 531 -18.45 -3.61 10.68
N THR A 532 -19.70 -4.05 10.90
CA THR A 532 -20.34 -4.09 12.23
C THR A 532 -20.76 -5.51 12.62
N ALA A 533 -20.36 -5.98 13.81
CA ALA A 533 -20.56 -7.37 14.25
C ALA A 533 -21.90 -7.67 14.94
N ALA A 534 -22.64 -6.66 15.43
CA ALA A 534 -23.95 -6.83 16.08
C ALA A 534 -24.75 -5.52 16.13
N GLY A 535 -26.08 -5.61 16.16
CA GLY A 535 -27.03 -4.50 16.41
C GLY A 535 -27.79 -4.65 17.73
N ALA A 536 -28.45 -3.58 18.17
CA ALA A 536 -29.33 -3.60 19.36
C ALA A 536 -30.78 -3.91 18.95
N LEU A 537 -31.39 -4.92 19.59
CA LEU A 537 -32.77 -5.35 19.31
C LEU A 537 -33.77 -4.50 20.12
N SER A 538 -33.92 -3.24 19.75
CA SER A 538 -34.90 -2.31 20.32
C SER A 538 -35.50 -1.40 19.23
N ASN A 539 -36.74 -0.94 19.42
CA ASN A 539 -37.39 -0.04 18.47
C ASN A 539 -36.61 1.28 18.34
N GLY A 540 -36.43 1.77 17.10
CA GLY A 540 -35.65 2.97 16.79
C GLY A 540 -34.13 2.76 16.81
N ALA A 541 -33.62 1.57 17.15
CA ALA A 541 -32.18 1.30 17.13
C ALA A 541 -31.62 1.35 15.71
N THR A 542 -30.51 2.06 15.53
CA THR A 542 -29.78 2.14 14.26
C THR A 542 -28.48 1.34 14.31
N VAL A 543 -28.07 0.78 13.17
CA VAL A 543 -26.76 0.14 13.01
C VAL A 543 -26.20 0.41 11.62
N SER A 544 -24.88 0.66 11.55
CA SER A 544 -24.20 0.95 10.29
C SER A 544 -23.83 -0.35 9.57
N ILE A 545 -24.09 -0.40 8.26
CA ILE A 545 -23.94 -1.56 7.39
C ILE A 545 -23.12 -1.29 6.11
N PRO A 546 -21.98 -0.57 6.15
CA PRO A 546 -21.09 -0.50 5.00
C PRO A 546 -20.59 -1.91 4.68
N VAL A 547 -20.56 -2.25 3.39
CA VAL A 547 -20.29 -3.61 2.94
C VAL A 547 -18.96 -3.64 2.18
N LYS A 548 -18.04 -4.51 2.62
CA LYS A 548 -16.83 -4.84 1.87
C LYS A 548 -17.05 -6.14 1.09
N VAL A 549 -16.82 -6.08 -0.21
CA VAL A 549 -16.78 -7.26 -1.08
C VAL A 549 -15.33 -7.63 -1.33
N THR A 550 -14.94 -8.87 -1.08
CA THR A 550 -13.67 -9.46 -1.51
C THR A 550 -13.94 -10.46 -2.62
N LEU A 551 -13.29 -10.29 -3.78
CA LEU A 551 -13.41 -11.21 -4.91
C LEU A 551 -12.42 -12.37 -4.82
N LYS A 552 -12.70 -13.46 -5.53
CA LYS A 552 -11.82 -14.64 -5.66
C LYS A 552 -10.46 -14.33 -6.31
N ASN A 553 -10.30 -13.18 -6.94
CA ASN A 553 -9.02 -12.68 -7.47
C ASN A 553 -8.24 -11.80 -6.48
N GLY A 554 -8.74 -11.60 -5.26
CA GLY A 554 -8.12 -10.80 -4.20
C GLY A 554 -8.51 -9.31 -4.21
N LYS A 555 -9.12 -8.79 -5.29
CA LYS A 555 -9.56 -7.38 -5.34
C LYS A 555 -10.71 -7.14 -4.36
N THR A 556 -10.71 -5.98 -3.70
CA THR A 556 -11.76 -5.60 -2.76
C THR A 556 -12.44 -4.30 -3.14
N TYR A 557 -13.76 -4.23 -2.95
CA TYR A 557 -14.60 -3.10 -3.30
C TYR A 557 -15.52 -2.73 -2.14
N LYS A 558 -15.93 -1.46 -2.07
CA LYS A 558 -17.05 -1.03 -1.23
C LYS A 558 -18.37 -1.22 -2.00
N LEU A 559 -19.39 -1.69 -1.30
CA LEU A 559 -20.75 -1.86 -1.79
C LEU A 559 -21.69 -1.25 -0.76
N SER A 560 -22.69 -0.47 -1.21
CA SER A 560 -23.62 0.17 -0.29
C SER A 560 -24.71 -0.80 0.18
N GLY A 561 -25.24 -0.59 1.38
CA GLY A 561 -26.34 -1.36 1.95
C GLY A 561 -27.61 -1.41 1.08
N ASP A 562 -27.85 -0.38 0.26
CA ASP A 562 -28.94 -0.35 -0.74
C ASP A 562 -28.78 -1.40 -1.86
N SER A 563 -27.58 -1.93 -2.07
CA SER A 563 -27.32 -3.02 -3.03
C SER A 563 -27.64 -4.41 -2.46
N LEU A 564 -28.05 -4.50 -1.18
CA LEU A 564 -28.40 -5.74 -0.50
C LEU A 564 -29.92 -5.89 -0.37
N LYS A 565 -30.42 -7.08 -0.71
CA LYS A 565 -31.79 -7.49 -0.38
C LYS A 565 -31.80 -8.03 1.05
N TRP A 566 -32.55 -7.38 1.95
CA TRP A 566 -32.54 -7.70 3.37
C TRP A 566 -33.67 -8.66 3.77
N GLU A 567 -33.31 -9.73 4.50
CA GLU A 567 -34.23 -10.67 5.16
C GLU A 567 -34.08 -10.51 6.68
N PHE A 568 -35.15 -10.09 7.37
CA PHE A 568 -35.15 -9.94 8.83
C PHE A 568 -35.73 -11.16 9.56
N THR A 569 -35.37 -11.33 10.82
CA THR A 569 -35.76 -12.45 11.67
C THR A 569 -35.88 -11.96 13.11
N GLY A 570 -37.03 -12.13 13.76
CA GLY A 570 -37.28 -11.65 15.13
C GLY A 570 -37.59 -10.15 15.27
N PHE A 571 -37.47 -9.37 14.20
CA PHE A 571 -37.80 -7.94 14.13
C PHE A 571 -38.10 -7.52 12.68
N THR A 572 -38.52 -6.28 12.49
CA THR A 572 -38.56 -5.60 11.18
C THR A 572 -37.69 -4.35 11.19
N ALA A 573 -37.10 -4.02 10.04
CA ALA A 573 -36.22 -2.86 9.89
C ALA A 573 -36.29 -2.28 8.48
N THR A 574 -35.84 -1.03 8.34
CA THR A 574 -35.65 -0.34 7.06
C THR A 574 -34.15 -0.21 6.79
N ALA A 575 -33.73 -0.49 5.56
CA ALA A 575 -32.39 -0.13 5.07
C ALA A 575 -32.47 1.19 4.28
N SER A 576 -31.47 2.04 4.44
CA SER A 576 -31.29 3.27 3.63
C SER A 576 -29.81 3.63 3.59
N GLY A 577 -29.20 3.55 2.40
CA GLY A 577 -27.76 3.64 2.24
C GLY A 577 -27.04 2.62 3.12
N ASP A 578 -26.07 3.09 3.91
CA ASP A 578 -25.27 2.24 4.79
C ASP A 578 -25.79 2.23 6.25
N THR A 579 -27.11 2.36 6.44
CA THR A 579 -27.79 2.26 7.76
C THR A 579 -29.00 1.32 7.73
N LEU A 580 -29.13 0.49 8.77
CA LEU A 580 -30.38 -0.18 9.16
C LEU A 580 -31.01 0.53 10.36
N THR A 581 -32.33 0.69 10.34
CA THR A 581 -33.14 1.18 11.47
C THR A 581 -34.20 0.16 11.85
N VAL A 582 -34.24 -0.27 13.11
CA VAL A 582 -35.25 -1.22 13.64
C VAL A 582 -36.59 -0.52 13.82
N ASN A 583 -37.63 -1.01 13.14
CA ASN A 583 -38.97 -0.44 13.13
C ASN A 583 -39.91 -1.10 14.17
N SER A 584 -39.68 -2.38 14.47
CA SER A 584 -40.43 -3.14 15.49
C SER A 584 -39.69 -4.43 15.85
N VAL A 585 -39.85 -4.90 17.08
CA VAL A 585 -39.30 -6.18 17.56
C VAL A 585 -40.46 -7.14 17.83
N ASN A 586 -40.31 -8.42 17.46
CA ASN A 586 -41.35 -9.42 17.68
C ASN A 586 -41.50 -9.72 19.18
N GLN A 587 -42.73 -9.95 19.64
CA GLN A 587 -42.99 -10.26 21.05
C GLN A 587 -42.20 -11.50 21.51
N GLY A 588 -41.42 -11.36 22.58
CA GLY A 588 -40.58 -12.42 23.13
C GLY A 588 -39.25 -12.67 22.41
N ALA A 589 -38.91 -11.91 21.36
CA ALA A 589 -37.62 -12.07 20.68
C ALA A 589 -36.46 -11.43 21.48
N THR A 590 -35.62 -12.27 22.10
CA THR A 590 -34.37 -11.84 22.75
C THR A 590 -33.20 -11.72 21.76
N THR A 591 -33.30 -12.39 20.62
CA THR A 591 -32.32 -12.38 19.53
C THR A 591 -33.05 -12.32 18.19
N GLY A 592 -32.46 -11.59 17.24
CA GLY A 592 -32.90 -11.50 15.85
C GLY A 592 -31.71 -11.47 14.90
N TYR A 593 -31.99 -11.51 13.59
CA TYR A 593 -30.96 -11.54 12.54
C TYR A 593 -31.39 -10.71 11.33
N ALA A 594 -30.52 -9.82 10.86
CA ALA A 594 -30.61 -9.24 9.52
C ALA A 594 -29.64 -9.97 8.57
N ILE A 595 -30.16 -10.47 7.46
CA ILE A 595 -29.39 -11.14 6.41
C ILE A 595 -29.44 -10.26 5.16
N GLY A 596 -28.31 -9.69 4.77
CA GLY A 596 -28.19 -8.90 3.56
C GLY A 596 -27.73 -9.77 2.41
N ARG A 597 -28.36 -9.67 1.23
CA ARG A 597 -28.02 -10.50 0.06
C ARG A 597 -27.66 -9.68 -1.17
N TYR A 598 -26.41 -9.81 -1.62
CA TYR A 598 -25.99 -9.33 -2.93
C TYR A 598 -26.05 -10.48 -3.95
N ASP A 599 -26.84 -10.35 -5.04
CA ASP A 599 -26.99 -11.42 -6.06
C ASP A 599 -27.34 -12.81 -5.44
N GLY A 600 -28.05 -12.80 -4.31
CA GLY A 600 -28.37 -13.97 -3.49
C GLY A 600 -27.30 -14.38 -2.45
N TYR A 601 -26.04 -14.01 -2.67
CA TYR A 601 -24.90 -14.25 -1.76
C TYR A 601 -25.13 -13.54 -0.42
N PRO A 602 -25.16 -14.24 0.73
CA PRO A 602 -25.45 -13.67 2.04
C PRO A 602 -24.27 -12.95 2.70
N THR A 603 -24.63 -12.02 3.58
CA THR A 603 -23.90 -11.65 4.79
C THR A 603 -24.91 -11.51 5.93
N MET A 604 -24.47 -11.47 7.19
CA MET A 604 -25.36 -11.52 8.36
C MET A 604 -24.85 -10.68 9.52
N ILE A 605 -25.76 -9.93 10.14
CA ILE A 605 -25.54 -9.23 11.41
C ILE A 605 -26.63 -9.63 12.43
N PRO A 606 -26.26 -10.16 13.62
CA PRO A 606 -27.19 -10.50 14.68
C PRO A 606 -27.64 -9.25 15.44
N PHE A 607 -28.84 -9.29 16.00
CA PHE A 607 -29.40 -8.25 16.87
C PHE A 607 -29.82 -8.88 18.19
N THR A 608 -29.52 -8.24 19.32
CA THR A 608 -29.79 -8.82 20.66
C THR A 608 -30.43 -7.83 21.63
N GLN A 609 -31.33 -8.31 22.49
CA GLN A 609 -32.11 -7.50 23.42
C GLN A 609 -31.30 -7.18 24.67
N GLY A 610 -31.18 -5.88 25.00
CA GLY A 610 -30.42 -5.41 26.18
C GLY A 610 -29.01 -4.89 25.88
N GLY A 611 -28.70 -4.54 24.63
CA GLY A 611 -27.47 -3.83 24.30
C GLY A 611 -27.45 -2.48 25.02
N SER A 612 -26.42 -2.25 25.83
CA SER A 612 -26.31 -1.03 26.65
C SER A 612 -25.18 -0.14 26.14
N GLU A 613 -25.40 1.17 26.22
CA GLU A 613 -24.31 2.15 26.22
C GLU A 613 -23.94 2.44 27.68
N LYS A 614 -22.65 2.40 28.01
CA LYS A 614 -22.15 2.89 29.30
C LYS A 614 -21.08 3.93 29.07
N THR A 615 -21.19 5.08 29.72
CA THR A 615 -20.08 6.04 29.83
C THR A 615 -18.95 5.38 30.63
N LEU A 616 -17.77 5.29 30.03
CA LEU A 616 -16.55 4.89 30.72
C LEU A 616 -15.92 6.11 31.42
N GLU A 617 -15.88 7.25 30.74
CA GLU A 617 -15.32 8.50 31.26
C GLU A 617 -15.96 9.73 30.58
N ASN A 618 -16.23 10.79 31.33
CA ASN A 618 -16.73 12.07 30.83
C ASN A 618 -16.06 13.28 31.52
N PHE A 619 -14.94 13.05 32.20
CA PHE A 619 -14.00 14.02 32.77
C PHE A 619 -14.54 15.00 33.83
N GLU A 620 -15.84 15.07 34.07
CA GLU A 620 -16.46 15.90 35.11
C GLU A 620 -15.98 15.55 36.53
N ASN A 621 -15.89 14.25 36.83
CA ASN A 621 -15.71 13.72 38.19
C ASN A 621 -14.51 12.76 38.29
N VAL A 622 -13.39 13.09 37.62
CA VAL A 622 -12.15 12.29 37.66
C VAL A 622 -11.62 12.18 39.09
N ASN A 623 -11.60 10.95 39.62
CA ASN A 623 -11.13 10.61 40.96
C ASN A 623 -9.86 9.72 40.95
N TYR A 624 -9.15 9.68 39.82
CA TYR A 624 -7.95 8.85 39.60
C TYR A 624 -6.88 9.63 38.83
N GLY A 625 -5.62 9.20 38.92
CA GLY A 625 -4.51 9.87 38.25
C GLY A 625 -4.54 9.73 36.73
N ILE A 626 -4.47 10.85 36.01
CA ILE A 626 -4.22 10.88 34.56
C ILE A 626 -2.81 11.45 34.35
N ASN A 627 -1.93 10.71 33.67
CA ASN A 627 -0.52 11.06 33.52
C ASN A 627 -0.14 11.26 32.05
N SER A 628 0.65 12.30 31.77
CA SER A 628 1.30 12.46 30.46
C SER A 628 2.48 11.49 30.35
N GLN A 629 2.58 10.79 29.22
CA GLN A 629 3.80 10.10 28.78
C GLN A 629 4.14 10.58 27.37
N VAL A 630 5.43 10.68 27.05
CA VAL A 630 5.94 10.95 25.69
C VAL A 630 6.80 9.79 25.19
N THR A 631 6.90 9.59 23.88
CA THR A 631 7.84 8.63 23.27
C THR A 631 8.22 9.07 21.85
N PRO A 632 9.52 9.15 21.50
CA PRO A 632 10.69 9.01 22.36
C PRO A 632 10.89 10.28 23.22
N ALA A 633 11.20 10.11 24.51
CA ALA A 633 11.31 11.24 25.44
C ALA A 633 12.44 12.24 25.12
N ALA A 634 13.43 11.84 24.31
CA ALA A 634 14.50 12.72 23.85
C ALA A 634 14.11 13.62 22.66
N THR A 635 12.98 13.36 21.99
CA THR A 635 12.58 14.00 20.72
C THR A 635 11.09 14.34 20.65
N THR A 636 10.36 14.21 21.75
CA THR A 636 8.91 14.46 21.84
C THR A 636 8.61 15.18 23.14
N THR A 637 7.90 16.30 23.08
CA THR A 637 7.33 16.95 24.27
C THR A 637 5.81 16.98 24.18
N GLY A 638 5.14 17.18 25.31
CA GLY A 638 3.68 17.19 25.37
C GLY A 638 3.13 17.12 26.78
N SER A 639 1.88 17.53 26.95
CA SER A 639 1.20 17.55 28.24
C SER A 639 -0.25 17.10 28.12
N VAL A 640 -0.78 16.60 29.22
CA VAL A 640 -2.16 16.11 29.34
C VAL A 640 -2.79 16.82 30.53
N LYS A 641 -3.92 17.48 30.32
CA LYS A 641 -4.59 18.34 31.33
C LYS A 641 -6.11 18.22 31.24
N LEU A 642 -6.79 18.37 32.37
CA LEU A 642 -8.23 18.68 32.38
C LEU A 642 -8.40 20.19 32.19
N VAL A 643 -9.35 20.58 31.34
CA VAL A 643 -9.60 21.96 30.91
C VAL A 643 -11.11 22.24 30.80
N THR A 644 -11.51 23.51 30.75
CA THR A 644 -12.92 23.96 30.79
C THR A 644 -13.29 24.92 29.66
N ASP A 645 -12.39 25.09 28.69
CA ASP A 645 -12.34 26.23 27.76
C ASP A 645 -12.00 25.83 26.31
N ILE A 646 -12.16 24.55 25.94
CA ILE A 646 -12.00 24.14 24.53
C ILE A 646 -13.13 24.76 23.69
N PRO A 647 -12.84 25.39 22.53
CA PRO A 647 -13.88 26.05 21.73
C PRO A 647 -15.04 25.13 21.37
N GLY A 648 -16.28 25.57 21.65
CA GLY A 648 -17.49 24.80 21.39
C GLY A 648 -17.71 23.58 22.31
N GLN A 649 -16.95 23.46 23.40
CA GLN A 649 -17.21 22.46 24.45
C GLN A 649 -18.57 22.72 25.13
N THR A 650 -19.33 21.66 25.36
CA THR A 650 -20.66 21.71 26.03
C THR A 650 -20.68 21.04 27.39
N SER A 651 -19.63 20.28 27.72
CA SER A 651 -19.32 19.70 29.04
C SER A 651 -18.61 20.71 29.95
N GLY A 652 -18.70 20.50 31.26
CA GLY A 652 -17.97 21.28 32.25
C GLY A 652 -16.46 21.04 32.23
N LYS A 653 -16.01 19.84 31.84
CA LYS A 653 -14.58 19.50 31.69
C LYS A 653 -14.32 18.60 30.48
N ALA A 654 -13.19 18.80 29.83
CA ALA A 654 -12.64 17.91 28.81
C ALA A 654 -11.16 17.59 29.10
N LEU A 655 -10.64 16.51 28.51
CA LEU A 655 -9.22 16.16 28.59
C LEU A 655 -8.46 16.64 27.35
N GLN A 656 -7.51 17.54 27.54
CA GLN A 656 -6.65 18.09 26.51
C GLN A 656 -5.33 17.33 26.43
N ILE A 657 -4.92 16.93 25.22
CA ILE A 657 -3.57 16.45 24.89
C ILE A 657 -2.90 17.47 23.96
N SER A 658 -1.89 18.19 24.46
CA SER A 658 -1.02 19.04 23.63
C SER A 658 0.29 18.32 23.34
N TYR A 659 0.80 18.46 22.11
CA TYR A 659 1.98 17.73 21.65
C TYR A 659 2.94 18.60 20.83
N ASP A 660 4.21 18.21 20.85
CA ASP A 660 5.27 18.70 19.96
C ASP A 660 6.14 17.53 19.48
N PHE A 661 6.10 17.34 18.16
CA PHE A 661 6.80 16.32 17.38
C PHE A 661 7.87 16.94 16.46
N SER A 662 8.28 18.19 16.67
CA SER A 662 9.23 18.90 15.80
C SER A 662 10.65 18.34 15.81
N ALA A 663 11.14 17.84 16.96
CA ALA A 663 12.51 17.35 17.10
C ALA A 663 12.70 15.92 16.55
N GLY A 664 13.77 15.68 15.79
CA GLY A 664 14.13 14.34 15.26
C GLY A 664 13.15 13.76 14.23
N THR A 665 13.21 12.45 13.98
CA THR A 665 12.35 11.73 13.03
C THR A 665 11.78 10.43 13.64
N GLY A 666 10.84 9.79 12.95
CA GLY A 666 10.27 8.50 13.34
C GLY A 666 8.96 8.59 14.12
N THR A 667 8.48 7.46 14.64
CA THR A 667 7.22 7.40 15.39
C THR A 667 7.32 8.22 16.68
N LYS A 668 6.47 9.26 16.83
CA LYS A 668 6.43 10.13 18.01
C LYS A 668 5.00 10.24 18.55
N ALA A 669 4.83 10.14 19.87
CA ALA A 669 3.53 10.06 20.51
C ALA A 669 3.46 10.74 21.88
N VAL A 670 2.29 11.32 22.18
CA VAL A 670 1.93 11.85 23.51
C VAL A 670 0.69 11.10 24.02
N TYR A 671 0.81 10.45 25.17
CA TYR A 671 -0.19 9.57 25.74
C TYR A 671 -0.80 10.16 27.01
N ALA A 672 -2.12 10.20 27.08
CA ALA A 672 -2.88 10.25 28.32
C ALA A 672 -2.99 8.84 28.91
N GLN A 673 -2.20 8.53 29.93
CA GLN A 673 -2.30 7.29 30.70
C GLN A 673 -3.41 7.41 31.75
N PHE A 674 -4.27 6.41 31.88
CA PHE A 674 -5.38 6.41 32.83
C PHE A 674 -5.08 5.52 34.04
N ASN A 675 -5.31 6.06 35.25
CA ASN A 675 -5.05 5.40 36.52
C ASN A 675 -3.55 5.03 36.65
N GLY A 676 -2.69 6.02 36.37
CA GLY A 676 -1.26 5.80 36.14
C GLY A 676 -1.03 4.81 34.99
N THR A 677 -0.09 3.89 35.15
CA THR A 677 0.18 2.83 34.18
C THR A 677 -0.80 1.64 34.25
N SER A 678 -1.69 1.61 35.25
CA SER A 678 -2.55 0.45 35.56
C SER A 678 -3.77 0.30 34.66
N GLY A 679 -4.19 1.38 34.00
CA GLY A 679 -5.39 1.45 33.17
C GLY A 679 -6.69 1.56 33.95
N LYS A 680 -7.72 2.12 33.29
CA LYS A 680 -9.10 2.16 33.77
C LYS A 680 -9.82 0.87 33.35
N SER A 681 -10.41 0.17 34.32
CA SER A 681 -11.11 -1.10 34.09
C SER A 681 -12.31 -0.93 33.16
N VAL A 682 -12.50 -1.90 32.27
CA VAL A 682 -13.67 -2.02 31.41
C VAL A 682 -14.49 -3.22 31.87
N GLU A 683 -15.76 -2.99 32.18
CA GLU A 683 -16.71 -4.06 32.49
C GLU A 683 -17.03 -4.89 31.24
N GLY A 684 -17.40 -6.16 31.43
CA GLY A 684 -17.97 -6.99 30.37
C GLY A 684 -17.12 -7.08 29.09
N SER A 685 -17.78 -7.06 27.93
CA SER A 685 -17.17 -7.19 26.60
C SER A 685 -17.86 -6.26 25.60
N PRO A 686 -17.44 -4.98 25.50
CA PRO A 686 -18.01 -4.04 24.55
C PRO A 686 -17.62 -4.39 23.10
N VAL A 687 -18.50 -4.09 22.15
CA VAL A 687 -18.24 -4.28 20.72
C VAL A 687 -17.71 -3.02 20.04
N SER A 688 -17.94 -1.84 20.60
CA SER A 688 -17.33 -0.60 20.10
C SER A 688 -17.17 0.45 21.18
N MET A 689 -16.27 1.40 20.92
CA MET A 689 -15.97 2.58 21.73
C MET A 689 -16.36 3.82 20.94
N THR A 690 -16.98 4.79 21.60
CA THR A 690 -17.17 6.16 21.09
C THR A 690 -16.49 7.17 22.00
N MET A 691 -16.14 8.33 21.43
CA MET A 691 -15.45 9.42 22.11
C MET A 691 -15.71 10.71 21.32
N ASP A 692 -15.99 11.81 22.00
CA ASP A 692 -16.04 13.12 21.38
C ASP A 692 -14.63 13.71 21.30
N VAL A 693 -14.23 14.18 20.12
CA VAL A 693 -12.87 14.61 19.84
C VAL A 693 -12.85 15.99 19.19
N TYR A 694 -12.22 16.96 19.86
CA TYR A 694 -11.87 18.24 19.27
C TYR A 694 -10.63 18.08 18.39
N GLY A 695 -10.83 18.15 17.08
CA GLY A 695 -9.76 18.06 16.08
C GLY A 695 -9.04 19.37 15.86
N ASP A 696 -7.76 19.27 15.49
CA ASP A 696 -6.84 20.38 15.20
C ASP A 696 -6.38 20.42 13.73
N LYS A 697 -7.00 19.58 12.87
CA LYS A 697 -6.65 19.39 11.45
C LYS A 697 -5.18 18.97 11.20
N SER A 698 -4.52 18.38 12.19
CA SER A 698 -3.10 18.07 12.14
C SER A 698 -2.70 16.89 11.25
N LEU A 699 -3.67 16.09 10.77
CA LEU A 699 -3.44 14.81 10.07
C LEU A 699 -2.67 13.75 10.89
N ASN A 700 -2.44 14.00 12.20
CA ASN A 700 -1.95 13.00 13.14
C ASN A 700 -3.00 11.92 13.40
N TRP A 701 -2.56 10.77 13.91
CA TRP A 701 -3.43 9.66 14.28
C TRP A 701 -3.84 9.80 15.75
N LEU A 702 -5.11 9.53 16.06
CA LEU A 702 -5.60 9.35 17.42
C LEU A 702 -5.84 7.87 17.69
N ARG A 703 -5.29 7.35 18.79
CA ARG A 703 -5.30 5.91 19.12
C ARG A 703 -5.64 5.65 20.58
N ALA A 704 -6.13 4.44 20.85
CA ALA A 704 -6.25 3.87 22.19
C ALA A 704 -5.43 2.58 22.31
N GLU A 705 -4.93 2.30 23.51
CA GLU A 705 -4.31 1.04 23.90
C GLU A 705 -5.13 0.40 25.03
N PHE A 706 -5.65 -0.79 24.75
CA PHE A 706 -6.25 -1.67 25.74
C PHE A 706 -5.24 -2.73 26.19
N ILE A 707 -5.26 -3.09 27.47
CA ILE A 707 -4.58 -4.27 27.99
C ILE A 707 -5.64 -5.34 28.27
N ASP A 708 -5.41 -6.56 27.79
CA ASP A 708 -6.32 -7.69 27.99
C ASP A 708 -6.00 -8.52 29.24
N ALA A 709 -6.86 -9.50 29.54
CA ALA A 709 -6.74 -10.36 30.72
C ALA A 709 -5.44 -11.20 30.75
N ASN A 710 -4.76 -11.37 29.61
CA ASN A 710 -3.46 -12.04 29.51
C ASN A 710 -2.27 -11.06 29.62
N GLY A 711 -2.54 -9.75 29.77
CA GLY A 711 -1.54 -8.69 29.72
C GLY A 711 -1.16 -8.23 28.31
N THR A 712 -1.86 -8.70 27.27
CA THR A 712 -1.56 -8.36 25.86
C THR A 712 -2.02 -6.94 25.55
N ALA A 713 -1.19 -6.16 24.86
CA ALA A 713 -1.54 -4.82 24.41
C ALA A 713 -2.22 -4.83 23.04
N HIS A 714 -3.42 -4.26 22.97
CA HIS A 714 -4.25 -4.18 21.78
C HIS A 714 -4.43 -2.73 21.35
N LEU A 715 -3.97 -2.40 20.14
CA LEU A 715 -4.05 -1.04 19.59
C LEU A 715 -5.34 -0.84 18.77
N VAL A 716 -6.01 0.28 19.04
CA VAL A 716 -7.28 0.67 18.42
C VAL A 716 -7.10 2.04 17.78
N ASP A 717 -7.29 2.12 16.46
CA ASP A 717 -7.32 3.39 15.73
C ASP A 717 -8.67 4.08 16.03
N LEU A 718 -8.64 5.27 16.63
CA LEU A 718 -9.83 6.10 16.84
C LEU A 718 -10.04 7.04 15.64
N ALA A 719 -8.94 7.60 15.13
CA ALA A 719 -8.86 8.26 13.82
C ALA A 719 -7.45 8.07 13.23
N LYS A 720 -7.34 7.70 11.96
CA LYS A 720 -6.03 7.59 11.28
C LYS A 720 -5.47 8.93 10.81
N GLN A 721 -6.34 9.92 10.64
CA GLN A 721 -6.00 11.31 10.34
C GLN A 721 -7.00 12.20 11.08
N LEU A 722 -6.51 13.17 11.85
CA LEU A 722 -7.28 14.29 12.36
C LEU A 722 -7.43 15.31 11.22
N ASP A 723 -8.41 15.09 10.35
CA ASP A 723 -8.67 15.88 9.13
C ASP A 723 -9.67 17.05 9.31
N TRP A 724 -10.18 17.22 10.53
CA TRP A 724 -11.19 18.21 10.89
C TRP A 724 -10.71 19.18 11.98
N THR A 725 -11.40 20.31 12.10
CA THR A 725 -11.29 21.24 13.23
C THR A 725 -12.60 21.22 14.02
N GLY A 726 -12.53 21.33 15.36
CA GLY A 726 -13.72 21.34 16.21
C GLY A 726 -14.16 19.95 16.69
N TRP A 727 -15.25 19.90 17.47
CA TRP A 727 -15.77 18.65 18.06
C TRP A 727 -16.43 17.73 17.02
N LYS A 728 -16.06 16.45 17.05
CA LYS A 728 -16.61 15.36 16.23
C LYS A 728 -16.61 14.08 17.06
N SER A 729 -17.73 13.37 17.11
CA SER A 729 -17.77 12.05 17.75
C SER A 729 -17.12 11.01 16.83
N VAL A 730 -16.11 10.30 17.35
CA VAL A 730 -15.43 9.20 16.65
C VAL A 730 -15.86 7.86 17.21
N LYS A 731 -15.86 6.81 16.37
CA LYS A 731 -16.24 5.46 16.75
C LYS A 731 -15.19 4.45 16.28
N ALA A 732 -14.83 3.52 17.16
CA ALA A 732 -13.92 2.43 16.85
C ALA A 732 -14.52 1.06 17.21
N ASP A 733 -14.32 0.07 16.34
CA ASP A 733 -14.66 -1.32 16.60
C ASP A 733 -13.68 -1.97 17.59
N LEU A 734 -14.25 -2.68 18.56
CA LEU A 734 -13.54 -3.53 19.51
C LEU A 734 -13.82 -5.03 19.27
N SER A 735 -14.88 -5.37 18.53
CA SER A 735 -15.29 -6.76 18.31
C SER A 735 -14.28 -7.55 17.46
N GLY A 736 -13.68 -6.91 16.46
CA GLY A 736 -12.63 -7.49 15.61
C GLY A 736 -11.24 -7.58 16.27
N LYS A 737 -11.07 -7.18 17.54
CA LYS A 737 -9.76 -7.11 18.21
C LYS A 737 -9.31 -8.39 18.91
N GLY A 738 -10.23 -9.34 19.17
CA GLY A 738 -9.87 -10.63 19.77
C GLY A 738 -9.33 -10.57 21.21
N MET A 739 -9.67 -9.51 21.96
CA MET A 739 -9.17 -9.28 23.32
C MET A 739 -9.75 -10.29 24.32
N ALA A 740 -8.92 -10.78 25.26
CA ALA A 740 -9.38 -11.55 26.41
C ALA A 740 -9.96 -10.64 27.51
N TYR A 741 -11.19 -10.88 27.95
CA TYR A 741 -11.86 -10.04 28.94
C TYR A 741 -11.68 -10.58 30.38
N PRO A 742 -11.67 -9.72 31.42
CA PRO A 742 -11.85 -8.26 31.37
C PRO A 742 -10.62 -7.52 30.79
N VAL A 743 -10.87 -6.38 30.14
CA VAL A 743 -9.82 -5.50 29.60
C VAL A 743 -9.69 -4.22 30.42
N LYS A 744 -8.62 -3.45 30.20
CA LYS A 744 -8.45 -2.10 30.73
C LYS A 744 -8.07 -1.13 29.62
N LEU A 745 -8.73 0.03 29.56
CA LEU A 745 -8.26 1.14 28.72
C LEU A 745 -7.07 1.78 29.43
N LYS A 746 -5.86 1.55 28.91
CA LYS A 746 -4.61 1.99 29.56
C LYS A 746 -4.21 3.40 29.17
N ARG A 747 -4.34 3.75 27.89
CA ARG A 747 -3.99 5.09 27.39
C ARG A 747 -4.71 5.44 26.08
N VAL A 748 -5.01 6.72 25.92
CA VAL A 748 -5.41 7.34 24.64
C VAL A 748 -4.32 8.34 24.24
N TYR A 749 -3.99 8.41 22.95
CA TYR A 749 -2.78 9.11 22.52
C TYR A 749 -2.83 9.63 21.09
N VAL A 750 -2.19 10.78 20.88
CA VAL A 750 -1.89 11.34 19.56
C VAL A 750 -0.53 10.80 19.12
N VAL A 751 -0.40 10.39 17.85
CA VAL A 751 0.85 9.87 17.28
C VAL A 751 1.03 10.28 15.82
N THR A 752 2.25 10.67 15.47
CA THR A 752 2.74 10.63 14.09
C THR A 752 3.54 9.36 13.87
N THR A 753 3.29 8.67 12.75
CA THR A 753 4.17 7.62 12.22
C THR A 753 5.29 8.25 11.38
N PRO A 754 6.36 7.50 11.00
CA PRO A 754 7.42 8.03 10.12
C PRO A 754 6.88 8.33 8.72
N ASP A 755 6.02 7.45 8.19
CA ASP A 755 5.39 7.63 6.90
C ASP A 755 4.35 8.77 6.96
N GLY A 756 4.50 9.73 6.04
CA GLY A 756 3.74 10.98 5.98
C GLY A 756 3.96 11.89 7.20
N GLN A 757 5.11 11.82 7.87
CA GLN A 757 5.42 12.69 9.01
C GLN A 757 5.58 14.16 8.61
N ASP A 758 6.09 14.40 7.40
CA ASP A 758 6.29 15.68 6.73
C ASP A 758 4.97 16.35 6.30
N GLU A 759 3.89 15.57 6.17
CA GLU A 759 2.56 16.04 5.78
C GLU A 759 1.71 16.52 6.98
N ARG A 760 2.19 16.31 8.22
CA ARG A 760 1.41 16.53 9.46
C ARG A 760 1.84 17.79 10.21
N ALA A 761 0.92 18.38 10.97
CA ALA A 761 1.27 19.43 11.90
C ALA A 761 2.10 18.84 13.05
N ALA A 762 3.36 19.28 13.15
CA ALA A 762 4.30 18.82 14.17
C ALA A 762 3.90 19.23 15.59
N THR A 763 3.18 20.35 15.75
CA THR A 763 2.59 20.81 17.01
C THR A 763 1.08 20.87 16.89
N GLY A 764 0.38 20.75 18.02
CA GLY A 764 -1.09 20.81 18.05
C GLY A 764 -1.68 20.46 19.40
N THR A 765 -3.01 20.35 19.45
CA THR A 765 -3.78 20.16 20.68
C THR A 765 -5.13 19.52 20.38
N VAL A 766 -5.34 18.32 20.90
CA VAL A 766 -6.55 17.52 20.72
C VAL A 766 -7.33 17.50 22.04
N GLY A 767 -8.63 17.79 21.97
CA GLY A 767 -9.56 17.62 23.09
C GLY A 767 -10.26 16.27 23.02
N LEU A 768 -10.48 15.62 24.17
CA LEU A 768 -11.15 14.33 24.30
C LEU A 768 -12.25 14.43 25.37
N ASP A 769 -13.43 13.91 25.08
CA ASP A 769 -14.56 13.84 26.02
C ASP A 769 -15.48 12.64 25.73
N ASN A 770 -16.44 12.37 26.62
CA ASN A 770 -17.53 11.40 26.50
C ASN A 770 -17.07 10.05 25.95
N ILE A 771 -16.09 9.44 26.61
CA ILE A 771 -15.67 8.07 26.31
C ILE A 771 -16.81 7.13 26.72
N LYS A 772 -17.47 6.52 25.74
CA LYS A 772 -18.51 5.52 25.98
C LYS A 772 -18.18 4.19 25.34
N LEU A 773 -18.80 3.14 25.86
CA LEU A 773 -18.67 1.78 25.40
C LEU A 773 -20.05 1.22 25.07
N GLN A 774 -20.21 0.76 23.83
CA GLN A 774 -21.41 0.09 23.38
C GLN A 774 -21.23 -1.43 23.52
N TYR A 775 -22.07 -2.04 24.33
CA TYR A 775 -22.16 -3.48 24.51
C TYR A 775 -23.18 -4.03 23.52
N ALA A 776 -22.79 -5.07 22.77
CA ALA A 776 -23.80 -5.98 22.26
C ALA A 776 -24.51 -6.57 23.47
N ALA A 777 -25.84 -6.74 23.42
CA ALA A 777 -26.46 -7.61 24.40
C ALA A 777 -25.86 -9.01 24.21
N THR A 778 -25.55 -9.69 25.30
CA THR A 778 -25.11 -11.07 25.25
C THR A 778 -26.13 -11.86 24.46
N ALA A 779 -25.75 -12.35 23.27
CA ALA A 779 -26.57 -13.33 22.56
C ALA A 779 -26.71 -14.52 23.51
N THR A 780 -27.90 -14.71 24.06
CA THR A 780 -28.18 -15.85 24.92
C THR A 780 -28.07 -17.09 24.05
N THR A 781 -26.91 -17.76 24.11
CA THR A 781 -26.76 -19.11 23.53
C THR A 781 -27.96 -19.93 24.01
N PRO A 782 -28.74 -20.54 23.10
CA PRO A 782 -29.89 -21.34 23.49
C PRO A 782 -29.53 -22.31 24.61
N THR A 783 -30.43 -22.43 25.59
CA THR A 783 -30.19 -23.16 26.83
C THR A 783 -29.72 -24.59 26.56
N LYS A 784 -28.51 -24.93 27.05
CA LYS A 784 -27.86 -26.26 27.08
C LYS A 784 -28.74 -27.40 26.56
N GLY A 785 -28.82 -27.53 25.23
CA GLY A 785 -29.41 -28.69 24.60
C GLY A 785 -28.42 -29.84 24.67
N HIS A 786 -28.88 -31.02 25.08
CA HIS A 786 -28.07 -32.24 25.02
C HIS A 786 -28.81 -33.28 24.19
N ILE A 787 -28.23 -33.65 23.06
CA ILE A 787 -28.84 -34.58 22.09
C ILE A 787 -27.95 -35.82 21.95
N GLU A 788 -28.48 -36.98 22.31
CA GLU A 788 -27.86 -38.28 22.02
C GLU A 788 -28.57 -38.99 20.87
N MET A 789 -27.79 -39.49 19.90
CA MET A 789 -28.29 -40.28 18.78
C MET A 789 -27.45 -41.54 18.60
N THR A 790 -28.00 -42.57 17.94
CA THR A 790 -27.22 -43.75 17.52
C THR A 790 -27.36 -43.95 16.02
N ILE A 791 -26.24 -44.18 15.34
CA ILE A 791 -26.24 -44.44 13.89
C ILE A 791 -27.14 -45.66 13.58
N GLY A 792 -27.97 -45.52 12.55
CA GLY A 792 -28.96 -46.53 12.14
C GLY A 792 -30.25 -46.57 12.98
N LYS A 793 -30.32 -45.94 14.16
CA LYS A 793 -31.54 -45.90 14.98
C LYS A 793 -32.39 -44.65 14.71
N LYS A 794 -33.71 -44.83 14.65
CA LYS A 794 -34.71 -43.74 14.60
C LYS A 794 -35.11 -43.21 15.99
N SER A 795 -34.45 -43.67 17.06
CA SER A 795 -34.68 -43.17 18.42
C SER A 795 -33.47 -42.36 18.87
N ALA A 796 -33.73 -41.23 19.51
CA ALA A 796 -32.74 -40.31 20.07
C ALA A 796 -33.18 -39.88 21.47
N VAL A 797 -32.26 -39.33 22.26
CA VAL A 797 -32.55 -38.67 23.53
C VAL A 797 -32.27 -37.19 23.37
N SER A 798 -33.21 -36.34 23.80
CA SER A 798 -33.06 -34.89 23.82
C SER A 798 -33.41 -34.39 25.22
N ASN A 799 -32.45 -33.79 25.92
CA ASN A 799 -32.60 -33.29 27.30
C ASN A 799 -33.20 -34.35 28.25
N GLY A 800 -32.71 -35.60 28.14
CA GLY A 800 -33.17 -36.75 28.93
C GLY A 800 -34.47 -37.41 28.44
N LYS A 801 -35.20 -36.83 27.48
CA LYS A 801 -36.43 -37.39 26.93
C LYS A 801 -36.19 -38.13 25.61
N THR A 802 -36.71 -39.35 25.49
CA THR A 802 -36.69 -40.10 24.22
C THR A 802 -37.60 -39.45 23.18
N ILE A 803 -37.08 -39.24 21.96
CA ILE A 803 -37.79 -38.66 20.82
C ILE A 803 -37.53 -39.50 19.56
N ALA A 804 -38.55 -39.67 18.73
CA ALA A 804 -38.44 -40.34 17.43
C ALA A 804 -37.93 -39.38 16.34
N MET A 805 -36.92 -39.81 15.59
CA MET A 805 -36.45 -39.16 14.36
C MET A 805 -37.07 -39.84 13.14
N GLU A 806 -37.56 -39.07 12.18
CA GLU A 806 -38.10 -39.62 10.92
C GLU A 806 -37.05 -40.40 10.12
N VAL A 807 -35.79 -39.97 10.19
CA VAL A 807 -34.64 -40.54 9.49
C VAL A 807 -33.51 -40.73 10.49
N ALA A 808 -32.89 -41.91 10.51
CA ALA A 808 -31.75 -42.19 11.37
C ALA A 808 -30.47 -41.50 10.83
N PRO A 809 -29.55 -41.03 11.70
CA PRO A 809 -28.18 -40.73 11.30
C PRO A 809 -27.53 -41.95 10.65
N PHE A 810 -26.68 -41.73 9.64
CA PHE A 810 -26.01 -42.82 8.94
C PHE A 810 -24.57 -42.46 8.56
N GLU A 811 -23.74 -43.48 8.39
CA GLU A 811 -22.33 -43.35 8.03
C GLU A 811 -22.15 -43.79 6.57
N THR A 812 -21.42 -43.01 5.76
CA THR A 812 -21.06 -43.38 4.39
C THR A 812 -19.77 -42.66 3.97
N GLY A 813 -18.86 -43.37 3.29
CA GLY A 813 -17.56 -42.80 2.88
C GLY A 813 -16.76 -42.18 4.04
N GLY A 814 -16.81 -42.77 5.24
CA GLY A 814 -16.19 -42.21 6.45
C GLY A 814 -16.87 -40.96 7.03
N THR A 815 -17.97 -40.47 6.43
CA THR A 815 -18.73 -39.32 6.92
C THR A 815 -20.01 -39.77 7.63
N THR A 816 -20.19 -39.30 8.87
CA THR A 816 -21.45 -39.40 9.60
C THR A 816 -22.37 -38.25 9.24
N TYR A 817 -23.55 -38.58 8.71
CA TYR A 817 -24.61 -37.65 8.33
C TYR A 817 -25.74 -37.63 9.36
N VAL A 818 -26.19 -36.44 9.76
CA VAL A 818 -27.19 -36.24 10.82
C VAL A 818 -28.35 -35.36 10.31
N PRO A 819 -29.63 -35.66 10.63
CA PRO A 819 -30.77 -34.84 10.21
C PRO A 819 -30.72 -33.44 10.83
N ILE A 820 -30.52 -32.42 9.99
CA ILE A 820 -30.21 -31.07 10.49
C ILE A 820 -31.33 -30.49 11.33
N ARG A 821 -32.59 -30.66 10.88
CA ARG A 821 -33.76 -30.14 11.58
C ARG A 821 -33.93 -30.72 12.98
N PHE A 822 -33.67 -32.02 13.16
CA PHE A 822 -33.76 -32.63 14.48
C PHE A 822 -32.76 -32.01 15.45
N VAL A 823 -31.52 -31.76 15.00
CA VAL A 823 -30.51 -31.08 15.81
C VAL A 823 -30.90 -29.63 16.09
N THR A 824 -31.30 -28.85 15.08
CA THR A 824 -31.63 -27.43 15.30
C THR A 824 -32.84 -27.23 16.19
N ASP A 825 -33.91 -28.00 15.98
CA ASP A 825 -35.16 -27.87 16.72
C ASP A 825 -34.94 -28.25 18.22
N ALA A 826 -34.06 -29.21 18.51
CA ALA A 826 -33.71 -29.62 19.88
C ALA A 826 -32.60 -28.77 20.55
N MET A 827 -31.70 -28.15 19.78
CA MET A 827 -30.71 -27.17 20.28
C MET A 827 -31.26 -25.74 20.37
N GLY A 828 -32.52 -25.48 20.00
CA GLY A 828 -33.09 -24.12 19.96
C GLY A 828 -32.45 -23.21 18.91
N VAL A 829 -31.79 -23.78 17.89
CA VAL A 829 -31.09 -23.07 16.82
C VAL A 829 -32.06 -22.74 15.69
N THR A 830 -31.99 -21.52 15.15
CA THR A 830 -32.90 -21.11 14.07
C THR A 830 -32.50 -21.73 12.73
N LEU A 831 -33.43 -22.46 12.10
CA LEU A 831 -33.25 -23.08 10.79
C LEU A 831 -34.22 -22.48 9.77
N LYS A 832 -33.70 -22.02 8.63
CA LYS A 832 -34.48 -21.64 7.44
C LYS A 832 -34.25 -22.65 6.31
N TRP A 833 -35.31 -22.95 5.55
CA TRP A 833 -35.27 -23.73 4.31
C TRP A 833 -35.86 -22.92 3.16
N ASP A 834 -35.15 -22.86 2.04
CA ASP A 834 -35.61 -22.29 0.78
C ASP A 834 -35.72 -23.39 -0.26
N ASN A 835 -36.96 -23.75 -0.58
CA ASN A 835 -37.31 -24.83 -1.50
C ASN A 835 -37.09 -24.48 -2.98
N LYS A 836 -36.91 -23.20 -3.34
CA LYS A 836 -36.62 -22.79 -4.73
C LYS A 836 -35.12 -22.91 -5.03
N LEU A 837 -34.28 -22.70 -4.03
CA LEU A 837 -32.83 -22.76 -4.14
C LEU A 837 -32.20 -24.04 -3.55
N ASN A 838 -33.02 -24.97 -3.02
CA ASN A 838 -32.58 -26.14 -2.24
C ASN A 838 -31.54 -25.76 -1.18
N ARG A 839 -31.86 -24.71 -0.42
CA ARG A 839 -30.91 -23.96 0.39
C ARG A 839 -31.29 -23.99 1.87
N VAL A 840 -30.29 -24.15 2.71
CA VAL A 840 -30.40 -24.26 4.16
C VAL A 840 -29.63 -23.11 4.78
N THR A 841 -30.26 -22.36 5.69
CA THR A 841 -29.58 -21.31 6.45
C THR A 841 -29.77 -21.58 7.94
N VAL A 842 -28.68 -21.79 8.65
CA VAL A 842 -28.64 -22.01 10.11
C VAL A 842 -28.16 -20.74 10.78
N LEU A 843 -28.82 -20.31 11.85
CA LEU A 843 -28.51 -19.09 12.60
C LEU A 843 -28.40 -19.41 14.10
N ASN A 844 -27.18 -19.26 14.64
CA ASN A 844 -26.84 -19.55 16.04
C ASN A 844 -25.97 -18.41 16.62
N GLY A 845 -26.56 -17.49 17.38
CA GLY A 845 -25.84 -16.40 18.04
C GLY A 845 -25.16 -15.47 17.03
N SER A 846 -23.82 -15.50 16.94
CA SER A 846 -23.05 -14.75 15.93
C SER A 846 -22.66 -15.57 14.69
N LYS A 847 -23.22 -16.78 14.52
CA LYS A 847 -22.92 -17.69 13.40
C LYS A 847 -24.10 -17.86 12.45
N MET A 848 -23.88 -17.53 11.19
CA MET A 848 -24.62 -18.04 10.04
C MET A 848 -23.82 -19.19 9.41
N LEU A 849 -24.50 -20.28 9.07
CA LEU A 849 -24.03 -21.27 8.09
C LEU A 849 -25.09 -21.40 6.99
N GLU A 850 -24.76 -21.00 5.77
CA GLU A 850 -25.62 -21.19 4.59
C GLU A 850 -25.03 -22.25 3.65
N MET A 851 -25.89 -23.14 3.16
CA MET A 851 -25.53 -24.34 2.40
C MET A 851 -26.55 -24.61 1.28
N VAL A 852 -26.11 -25.21 0.18
CA VAL A 852 -27.00 -25.70 -0.90
C VAL A 852 -26.87 -27.22 -1.03
N ILE A 853 -27.99 -27.93 -1.18
CA ILE A 853 -27.98 -29.39 -1.30
C ILE A 853 -27.18 -29.82 -2.54
N GLY A 854 -26.29 -30.80 -2.38
CA GLY A 854 -25.41 -31.29 -3.44
C GLY A 854 -24.21 -30.39 -3.77
N LYS A 855 -23.97 -29.31 -3.00
CA LYS A 855 -22.80 -28.43 -3.14
C LYS A 855 -21.83 -28.57 -1.97
N LYS A 856 -20.53 -28.44 -2.24
CA LYS A 856 -19.49 -28.39 -1.19
C LYS A 856 -19.22 -26.98 -0.70
N GLU A 857 -19.51 -26.01 -1.57
CA GLU A 857 -19.44 -24.58 -1.32
C GLU A 857 -20.46 -24.20 -0.22
N ILE A 858 -19.97 -23.67 0.89
CA ILE A 858 -20.75 -23.18 2.02
C ILE A 858 -20.35 -21.73 2.34
N ILE A 859 -21.25 -20.98 2.98
CA ILE A 859 -20.99 -19.57 3.33
C ILE A 859 -21.18 -19.38 4.83
N ILE A 860 -20.16 -18.83 5.49
CA ILE A 860 -20.08 -18.64 6.94
C ILE A 860 -19.90 -17.16 7.23
N ASN A 861 -20.93 -16.50 7.78
CA ASN A 861 -20.97 -15.04 7.98
C ASN A 861 -20.57 -14.21 6.73
N GLY A 862 -20.84 -14.74 5.52
CA GLY A 862 -20.45 -14.11 4.25
C GLY A 862 -19.07 -14.51 3.71
N ALA A 863 -18.23 -15.22 4.45
CA ALA A 863 -17.01 -15.82 3.92
C ALA A 863 -17.31 -17.17 3.23
N LEU A 864 -16.79 -17.35 2.01
CA LEU A 864 -16.87 -18.62 1.27
C LEU A 864 -15.94 -19.66 1.90
N SER A 865 -16.42 -20.89 2.03
CA SER A 865 -15.64 -22.05 2.47
C SER A 865 -16.08 -23.32 1.73
N GLU A 866 -15.33 -24.41 1.86
CA GLU A 866 -15.65 -25.70 1.23
C GLU A 866 -15.69 -26.82 2.28
N THR A 867 -16.54 -27.81 2.07
CA THR A 867 -16.66 -29.02 2.89
C THR A 867 -16.13 -30.26 2.16
N GLU A 868 -15.59 -31.24 2.88
CA GLU A 868 -15.09 -32.51 2.29
C GLU A 868 -16.16 -33.17 1.40
N VAL A 869 -17.42 -33.14 1.85
CA VAL A 869 -18.61 -33.66 1.15
C VAL A 869 -19.81 -32.74 1.33
N ALA A 870 -20.75 -32.79 0.37
CA ALA A 870 -21.94 -31.93 0.31
C ALA A 870 -23.06 -32.37 1.28
N PRO A 871 -23.97 -31.46 1.70
CA PRO A 871 -25.20 -31.84 2.38
C PRO A 871 -26.20 -32.46 1.40
N ILE A 872 -27.03 -33.38 1.91
CA ILE A 872 -27.87 -34.28 1.10
C ILE A 872 -29.32 -34.30 1.58
N ILE A 873 -30.23 -34.75 0.71
CA ILE A 873 -31.59 -35.13 1.10
C ILE A 873 -31.68 -36.66 1.13
N LYS A 874 -32.23 -37.22 2.22
CA LYS A 874 -32.54 -38.64 2.38
C LYS A 874 -33.95 -38.77 2.98
N ASN A 875 -34.82 -39.55 2.33
CA ASN A 875 -36.21 -39.75 2.74
C ASN A 875 -36.97 -38.42 3.05
N GLY A 876 -36.81 -37.41 2.18
CA GLY A 876 -37.47 -36.11 2.36
C GLY A 876 -36.94 -35.24 3.51
N ARG A 877 -35.79 -35.58 4.11
CA ARG A 877 -35.14 -34.77 5.15
C ARG A 877 -33.70 -34.43 4.75
N THR A 878 -33.28 -33.22 5.10
CA THR A 878 -31.90 -32.75 4.89
C THR A 878 -30.99 -33.30 5.97
N LEU A 879 -29.88 -33.93 5.56
CA LEU A 879 -28.82 -34.40 6.44
C LEU A 879 -27.50 -33.71 6.07
N ILE A 880 -26.73 -33.29 7.08
CA ILE A 880 -25.42 -32.66 6.89
C ILE A 880 -24.30 -33.48 7.54
N PRO A 881 -23.04 -33.34 7.11
CA PRO A 881 -21.88 -33.92 7.79
C PRO A 881 -21.77 -33.40 9.23
N ILE A 882 -21.63 -34.32 10.18
CA ILE A 882 -21.67 -33.98 11.61
C ILE A 882 -20.64 -32.93 12.03
N ARG A 883 -19.45 -32.91 11.39
CA ARG A 883 -18.38 -31.95 11.69
C ARG A 883 -18.78 -30.49 11.49
N LEU A 884 -19.83 -30.19 10.70
CA LEU A 884 -20.28 -28.81 10.52
C LEU A 884 -20.91 -28.22 11.79
N PHE A 885 -21.49 -29.06 12.65
CA PHE A 885 -21.99 -28.62 13.96
C PHE A 885 -20.85 -28.17 14.87
N SER A 886 -19.72 -28.88 14.90
CA SER A 886 -18.57 -28.51 15.71
C SER A 886 -17.68 -27.43 15.08
N GLU A 887 -17.19 -27.67 13.87
CA GLU A 887 -16.21 -26.78 13.25
C GLU A 887 -16.79 -25.40 12.86
N LYS A 888 -18.06 -25.33 12.46
CA LYS A 888 -18.64 -24.13 11.84
C LYS A 888 -19.73 -23.46 12.69
N LEU A 889 -20.56 -24.26 13.38
CA LEU A 889 -21.64 -23.77 14.25
C LEU A 889 -21.27 -23.65 15.74
N GLY A 890 -20.12 -24.20 16.16
CA GLY A 890 -19.57 -24.05 17.51
C GLY A 890 -20.20 -24.95 18.58
N LEU A 891 -20.94 -25.99 18.20
CA LEU A 891 -21.52 -26.98 19.13
C LEU A 891 -20.47 -28.03 19.53
N LYS A 892 -20.53 -28.54 20.75
CA LYS A 892 -19.62 -29.60 21.21
C LYS A 892 -20.14 -30.95 20.72
N VAL A 893 -19.45 -31.54 19.74
CA VAL A 893 -19.79 -32.87 19.21
C VAL A 893 -18.85 -33.92 19.81
N THR A 894 -19.42 -35.05 20.28
CA THR A 894 -18.67 -36.27 20.56
C THR A 894 -19.22 -37.46 19.77
N TYR A 895 -18.35 -38.42 19.45
CA TYR A 895 -18.69 -39.63 18.69
C TYR A 895 -17.93 -40.83 19.26
N ASP A 896 -18.66 -41.84 19.73
CA ASP A 896 -18.11 -43.13 20.13
C ASP A 896 -18.25 -44.12 18.96
N SER A 897 -17.11 -44.54 18.42
CA SER A 897 -17.03 -45.48 17.30
C SER A 897 -17.43 -46.92 17.67
N LYS A 898 -17.38 -47.30 18.97
CA LYS A 898 -17.76 -48.63 19.46
C LYS A 898 -19.27 -48.76 19.63
N THR A 899 -19.91 -47.83 20.35
CA THR A 899 -21.37 -47.83 20.52
C THR A 899 -22.11 -47.18 19.36
N LYS A 900 -21.38 -46.59 18.40
CA LYS A 900 -21.92 -45.80 17.27
C LYS A 900 -22.85 -44.67 17.74
N LYS A 901 -22.55 -44.13 18.93
CA LYS A 901 -23.29 -43.08 19.61
C LYS A 901 -22.70 -41.71 19.28
N ILE A 902 -23.59 -40.76 19.06
CA ILE A 902 -23.31 -39.35 18.84
C ILE A 902 -23.88 -38.58 20.04
N ALA A 903 -23.14 -37.63 20.58
CA ALA A 903 -23.71 -36.61 21.46
C ALA A 903 -23.36 -35.20 20.97
N ILE A 904 -24.29 -34.26 21.16
CA ILE A 904 -24.13 -32.83 20.83
C ILE A 904 -24.55 -32.00 22.05
N ASP A 905 -23.67 -31.08 22.47
CA ASP A 905 -23.88 -30.07 23.53
C ASP A 905 -23.66 -28.63 23.02
#